data_AF-A0A1H9F360-F1
#
_entry.id   AF-A0A1H9F360-F1
#
_cell.length_a   1.000
_cell.length_b   1.000
_cell.length_c   1.000
_cell.angle_alpha   90.00
_cell.angle_beta   90.00
_cell.angle_gamma   90.00
#
_symmetry.space_group_name_H-M   'P 1'
#
loop_
_entity.id
_entity.type
_entity.pdbx_description
1 polymer ?
#
loop_
_entity_poly.entity_id
_entity_poly.type
_entity_poly.pdbx_seq_one_letter_code
_entity_poly.pdbx_strand_id
1 'polypeptide(L)'
;MDKDVNLEITEPAESSVLLGILPMFLRRKLVDERNFRQKIGFEAEELVTYGENIVFTRSLFFERVSEALNVEGSQSEIIDQAGSKWFLSREQISSDRVVLKIANDSESFFAAEFFVFLPDASERLRELDIILNEHGFPPTGLSEWRALLMERTLTSDELEEFSHDIMNTPFAFLKAFRQKIESTNVSAEDMVPKDIEYFENLSGKGDLSTLPDLVSAVISGVIEDYLAWDDEEGPRMALLLCSHPSISNEIAISGIKEQQLIELAEWARDYGDVFSKVGAVEVALPVAHSLPELARILDEIVQQIIALDPDDKSGPLQLMMSFIVLVESEVSRTRVLRHWPPFRRRLATFSHAAILAREAENRIDVEYLSAWIMEKHGHRFYLKNLIDLRAEPRWLPDYVSPSQLKQELLGRLYNAVGSVSEGLPEGPLRVSLDPQNPESKFNRARTIKSSFPGPLEGSELSLRNPIPNELENALDESLSCGVLTAKSVTVLINTTGLFRVGSGKAEKAVELVRASNFRFAENMDDAEKFSFVHGLAEVASRLRSQGLARSVRAVARSHRDEPSVERRYSEEVIVCLVAAGAFEEFDAWSEFLGSWLKELCFNVSKGDAAELEASLEMICSIEPRLRTELGPGLAALASIR
;
A
#
# COMPACT_ATOMS: atom_id res chain seq x y z
N MET A 1 -15.83 55.05 -51.56
CA MET A 1 -16.66 55.86 -50.66
C MET A 1 -17.05 54.91 -49.54
N ASP A 2 -16.20 54.91 -48.53
CA ASP A 2 -16.15 53.94 -47.44
C ASP A 2 -17.29 54.11 -46.45
N LYS A 3 -17.59 53.04 -45.74
CA LYS A 3 -17.84 53.07 -44.30
C LYS A 3 -17.44 51.72 -43.70
N ASP A 4 -16.23 51.69 -43.18
CA ASP A 4 -15.73 50.73 -42.20
C ASP A 4 -16.48 50.91 -40.87
N VAL A 5 -16.76 49.79 -40.20
CA VAL A 5 -17.15 49.72 -38.79
C VAL A 5 -16.04 48.99 -38.04
N ASN A 6 -15.51 49.68 -37.03
CA ASN A 6 -14.43 49.29 -36.15
C ASN A 6 -14.65 47.94 -35.45
N LEU A 7 -13.61 47.10 -35.47
CA LEU A 7 -13.37 46.06 -34.48
C LEU A 7 -12.63 46.69 -33.29
N GLU A 8 -13.26 46.72 -32.12
CA GLU A 8 -12.58 47.00 -30.86
C GLU A 8 -11.63 45.84 -30.53
N ILE A 9 -10.34 46.15 -30.42
CA ILE A 9 -9.31 45.24 -29.93
C ILE A 9 -9.26 45.45 -28.41
N THR A 10 -9.77 44.49 -27.64
CA THR A 10 -9.54 44.38 -26.20
C THR A 10 -8.06 44.07 -25.93
N GLU A 11 -7.40 44.89 -25.11
CA GLU A 11 -6.02 44.65 -24.63
C GLU A 11 -5.93 43.29 -23.91
N PRO A 12 -4.89 42.47 -24.17
CA PRO A 12 -4.68 41.23 -23.44
C PRO A 12 -4.20 41.54 -22.01
N ALA A 13 -4.85 40.92 -21.01
CA ALA A 13 -4.44 41.04 -19.61
C ALA A 13 -2.96 40.68 -19.42
N GLU A 14 -2.23 41.50 -18.65
CA GLU A 14 -0.78 41.38 -18.35
C GLU A 14 -0.37 39.99 -17.81
N SER A 15 -1.32 39.21 -17.30
CA SER A 15 -1.18 37.83 -16.81
C SER A 15 -0.88 36.80 -17.93
N SER A 16 -1.33 37.00 -19.17
CA SER A 16 -1.10 36.03 -20.26
C SER A 16 0.36 36.03 -20.75
N VAL A 17 1.07 37.15 -20.58
CA VAL A 17 2.49 37.30 -20.94
C VAL A 17 3.40 36.48 -20.00
N LEU A 18 3.00 36.30 -18.73
CA LEU A 18 3.73 35.52 -17.72
C LEU A 18 3.71 34.01 -17.97
N LEU A 19 2.60 33.46 -18.50
CA LEU A 19 2.52 32.07 -18.93
C LEU A 19 3.56 31.76 -20.02
N GLY A 20 3.85 32.73 -20.89
CA GLY A 20 4.85 32.66 -21.96
C GLY A 20 6.31 32.45 -21.50
N ILE A 21 6.60 32.57 -20.21
CA ILE A 21 7.96 32.45 -19.63
C ILE A 21 8.18 31.08 -18.98
N LEU A 22 7.10 30.37 -18.60
CA LEU A 22 7.19 29.09 -17.90
C LEU A 22 7.53 27.93 -18.84
N PRO A 23 8.18 26.84 -18.41
CA PRO A 23 8.28 25.62 -19.20
C PRO A 23 6.90 25.04 -19.57
N MET A 24 6.76 24.45 -20.77
CA MET A 24 5.47 23.95 -21.29
C MET A 24 4.71 22.99 -20.34
N PHE A 25 5.43 22.17 -19.58
CA PHE A 25 4.80 21.24 -18.63
C PHE A 25 4.19 21.98 -17.42
N LEU A 26 4.81 23.06 -16.95
CA LEU A 26 4.25 23.93 -15.91
C LEU A 26 3.10 24.77 -16.45
N ARG A 27 3.19 25.25 -17.70
CA ARG A 27 2.07 25.94 -18.36
C ARG A 27 0.84 25.05 -18.44
N ARG A 28 0.98 23.80 -18.92
CA ARG A 28 -0.13 22.85 -18.97
C ARG A 28 -0.75 22.66 -17.59
N LYS A 29 0.07 22.32 -16.59
CA LYS A 29 -0.41 22.11 -15.22
C LYS A 29 -1.13 23.33 -14.62
N LEU A 30 -0.66 24.55 -14.89
CA LEU A 30 -1.29 25.78 -14.41
C LEU A 30 -2.54 26.16 -15.20
N VAL A 31 -2.57 25.92 -16.51
CA VAL A 31 -3.76 26.12 -17.34
C VAL A 31 -4.83 25.07 -16.99
N ASP A 32 -4.46 23.87 -16.56
CA ASP A 32 -5.41 22.86 -16.08
C ASP A 32 -6.05 23.28 -14.74
N GLU A 33 -5.37 24.07 -13.90
CA GLU A 33 -5.91 24.58 -12.63
C GLU A 33 -6.95 25.70 -12.82
N ARG A 34 -8.22 25.41 -12.52
CA ARG A 34 -9.35 26.37 -12.59
C ARG A 34 -9.13 27.64 -11.75
N ASN A 35 -8.68 27.48 -10.51
CA ASN A 35 -8.37 28.62 -9.62
C ASN A 35 -7.32 29.55 -10.22
N PHE A 36 -6.39 28.99 -11.00
CA PHE A 36 -5.40 29.77 -11.72
C PHE A 36 -6.06 30.46 -12.92
N ARG A 37 -6.77 29.72 -13.80
CA ARG A 37 -7.50 30.25 -14.97
C ARG A 37 -8.44 31.41 -14.62
N GLN A 38 -9.28 31.24 -13.60
CA GLN A 38 -10.22 32.27 -13.15
C GLN A 38 -9.51 33.51 -12.61
N LYS A 39 -8.41 33.35 -11.87
CA LYS A 39 -7.62 34.47 -11.36
C LYS A 39 -6.95 35.29 -12.46
N ILE A 40 -6.64 34.67 -13.60
CA ILE A 40 -5.95 35.34 -14.72
C ILE A 40 -6.88 35.74 -15.88
N GLY A 41 -8.17 35.41 -15.79
CA GLY A 41 -9.15 35.68 -16.86
C GLY A 41 -8.91 34.86 -18.14
N PHE A 42 -8.36 33.65 -18.01
CA PHE A 42 -8.09 32.78 -19.15
C PHE A 42 -9.25 31.80 -19.38
N GLU A 43 -10.04 32.06 -20.41
CA GLU A 43 -11.09 31.15 -20.89
C GLU A 43 -10.50 30.20 -21.93
N ALA A 44 -10.33 28.93 -21.56
CA ALA A 44 -10.05 27.85 -22.50
C ALA A 44 -11.33 27.04 -22.69
N GLU A 45 -11.80 26.95 -23.94
CA GLU A 45 -12.90 26.07 -24.31
C GLU A 45 -12.42 24.62 -24.26
N GLU A 46 -13.00 23.83 -23.35
CA GLU A 46 -12.70 22.41 -23.20
C GLU A 46 -13.56 21.56 -24.15
N LEU A 47 -13.08 20.35 -24.45
CA LEU A 47 -13.74 19.42 -25.35
C LEU A 47 -14.18 18.17 -24.58
N VAL A 48 -15.35 17.63 -24.93
CA VAL A 48 -15.85 16.35 -24.43
C VAL A 48 -15.69 15.31 -25.54
N THR A 49 -15.06 14.18 -25.23
CA THR A 49 -14.82 13.10 -26.19
C THR A 49 -15.65 11.87 -25.82
N TYR A 50 -16.36 11.30 -26.79
CA TYR A 50 -17.01 9.99 -26.70
C TYR A 50 -16.44 9.04 -27.75
N GLY A 51 -16.17 7.80 -27.34
CA GLY A 51 -15.48 6.83 -28.20
C GLY A 51 -14.09 7.31 -28.62
N GLU A 52 -13.62 6.88 -29.80
CA GLU A 52 -12.30 7.30 -30.30
C GLU A 52 -12.30 8.64 -31.04
N ASN A 53 -13.45 9.08 -31.60
CA ASN A 53 -13.47 10.17 -32.60
C ASN A 53 -14.61 11.19 -32.46
N ILE A 54 -15.52 11.05 -31.48
CA ILE A 54 -16.67 11.96 -31.35
C ILE A 54 -16.28 13.05 -30.37
N VAL A 55 -16.20 14.30 -30.84
CA VAL A 55 -15.72 15.43 -30.03
C VAL A 55 -16.73 16.56 -30.07
N PHE A 56 -17.19 17.00 -28.90
CA PHE A 56 -18.11 18.12 -28.73
C PHE A 56 -17.43 19.27 -27.98
N THR A 57 -17.89 20.50 -28.24
CA THR A 57 -17.59 21.64 -27.36
C THR A 57 -18.27 21.43 -26.01
N ARG A 58 -17.52 21.52 -24.91
CA ARG A 58 -18.01 21.21 -23.55
C ARG A 58 -19.23 22.03 -23.16
N SER A 59 -19.17 23.34 -23.35
CA SER A 59 -20.25 24.28 -22.99
C SER A 59 -21.57 23.92 -23.69
N LEU A 60 -21.52 23.79 -25.01
CA LEU A 60 -22.66 23.41 -25.83
C LEU A 60 -23.16 21.99 -25.50
N PHE A 61 -22.26 21.05 -25.24
CA PHE A 61 -22.64 19.69 -24.87
C PHE A 61 -23.50 19.68 -23.61
N PHE A 62 -23.05 20.30 -22.52
CA PHE A 62 -23.79 20.31 -21.27
C PHE A 62 -25.10 21.10 -21.33
N GLU A 63 -25.17 22.17 -22.12
CA GLU A 63 -26.43 22.87 -22.42
C GLU A 63 -27.44 21.90 -23.05
N ARG A 64 -27.01 21.16 -24.07
CA ARG A 64 -27.85 20.21 -24.83
C ARG A 64 -28.25 18.99 -24.00
N VAL A 65 -27.38 18.52 -23.11
CA VAL A 65 -27.68 17.45 -22.15
C VAL A 65 -28.79 17.89 -21.19
N SER A 66 -28.69 19.10 -20.64
CA SER A 66 -29.71 19.65 -19.75
C SER A 66 -31.07 19.77 -20.45
N GLU A 67 -31.09 20.27 -21.70
CA GLU A 67 -32.31 20.33 -22.52
C GLU A 67 -32.93 18.93 -22.73
N ALA A 68 -32.12 17.94 -23.12
CA ALA A 68 -32.59 16.60 -23.45
C ALA A 68 -33.15 15.83 -22.23
N LEU A 69 -32.62 16.09 -21.03
CA LEU A 69 -33.05 15.43 -19.80
C LEU A 69 -34.24 16.11 -19.11
N ASN A 70 -34.53 17.37 -19.44
CA ASN A 70 -35.58 18.15 -18.80
C ASN A 70 -37.01 17.67 -19.17
N VAL A 71 -37.20 17.17 -20.39
CA VAL A 71 -38.50 16.71 -20.89
C VAL A 71 -38.39 15.30 -21.46
N GLU A 72 -39.16 14.37 -20.90
CA GLU A 72 -39.23 12.99 -21.39
C GLU A 72 -39.72 12.96 -22.85
N GLY A 73 -39.01 12.20 -23.70
CA GLY A 73 -39.27 12.12 -25.14
C GLY A 73 -38.82 13.34 -25.95
N SER A 74 -38.22 14.37 -25.32
CA SER A 74 -37.58 15.45 -26.06
C SER A 74 -36.22 15.01 -26.64
N GLN A 75 -35.87 15.59 -27.78
CA GLN A 75 -34.58 15.39 -28.42
C GLN A 75 -33.90 16.74 -28.60
N SER A 76 -32.60 16.81 -28.28
CA SER A 76 -31.77 17.97 -28.55
C SER A 76 -30.69 17.60 -29.57
N GLU A 77 -30.46 18.49 -30.55
CA GLU A 77 -29.49 18.28 -31.63
C GLU A 77 -28.15 18.95 -31.28
N ILE A 78 -27.05 18.21 -31.50
CA ILE A 78 -25.69 18.73 -31.38
C ILE A 78 -24.84 18.27 -32.57
N ILE A 79 -23.85 19.09 -32.94
CA ILE A 79 -22.93 18.81 -34.06
C ILE A 79 -21.54 18.57 -33.45
N ASP A 80 -20.89 17.47 -33.85
CA ASP A 80 -19.50 17.18 -33.45
C ASP A 80 -18.49 18.03 -34.23
N GLN A 81 -17.21 18.00 -33.85
CA GLN A 81 -16.16 18.73 -34.56
C GLN A 81 -15.90 18.23 -35.99
N ALA A 82 -16.33 17.02 -36.34
CA ALA A 82 -16.28 16.48 -37.70
C ALA A 82 -17.47 16.93 -38.57
N GLY A 83 -18.45 17.64 -37.99
CA GLY A 83 -19.64 18.12 -38.67
C GLY A 83 -20.81 17.11 -38.70
N SER A 84 -20.68 15.98 -38.01
CA SER A 84 -21.75 14.97 -37.91
C SER A 84 -22.81 15.41 -36.90
N LYS A 85 -24.07 15.12 -37.22
CA LYS A 85 -25.21 15.43 -36.35
C LYS A 85 -25.46 14.28 -35.37
N TRP A 86 -25.69 14.65 -34.12
CA TRP A 86 -26.03 13.75 -33.03
C TRP A 86 -27.27 14.23 -32.31
N PHE A 87 -28.07 13.30 -31.82
CA PHE A 87 -29.29 13.53 -31.06
C PHE A 87 -29.11 13.03 -29.63
N LEU A 88 -29.38 13.93 -28.69
CA LEU A 88 -29.40 13.66 -27.26
C LEU A 88 -30.86 13.47 -26.82
N SER A 89 -31.13 12.41 -26.07
CA SER A 89 -32.48 12.14 -25.56
C SER A 89 -32.45 11.38 -24.24
N ARG A 90 -33.43 11.64 -23.38
CA ARG A 90 -33.69 10.83 -22.19
C ARG A 90 -34.32 9.50 -22.59
N GLU A 91 -33.73 8.39 -22.19
CA GLU A 91 -34.34 7.06 -22.29
C GLU A 91 -34.36 6.35 -20.93
N GLN A 92 -35.29 5.41 -20.78
CA GLN A 92 -35.35 4.50 -19.64
C GLN A 92 -35.04 3.10 -20.14
N ILE A 93 -34.00 2.47 -19.58
CA ILE A 93 -33.58 1.12 -19.95
C ILE A 93 -34.25 0.07 -19.05
N SER A 94 -34.13 -1.21 -19.42
CA SER A 94 -34.82 -2.34 -18.77
C SER A 94 -34.54 -2.51 -17.27
N SER A 95 -33.56 -1.80 -16.71
CA SER A 95 -33.23 -1.74 -15.29
C SER A 95 -33.92 -0.58 -14.55
N ASP A 96 -34.92 0.06 -15.16
CA ASP A 96 -35.57 1.30 -14.69
C ASP A 96 -34.62 2.50 -14.52
N ARG A 97 -33.40 2.40 -15.04
CA ARG A 97 -32.43 3.49 -15.02
C ARG A 97 -32.73 4.53 -16.06
N VAL A 98 -32.61 5.79 -15.67
CA VAL A 98 -32.67 6.93 -16.59
C VAL A 98 -31.28 7.19 -17.16
N VAL A 99 -31.17 7.15 -18.48
CA VAL A 99 -29.91 7.34 -19.20
C VAL A 99 -30.04 8.43 -20.26
N LEU A 100 -28.93 9.12 -20.52
CA LEU A 100 -28.79 9.95 -21.71
C LEU A 100 -28.40 9.04 -22.88
N LYS A 101 -29.23 9.02 -23.91
CA LYS A 101 -28.90 8.41 -25.20
C LYS A 101 -28.29 9.44 -26.14
N ILE A 102 -27.11 9.14 -26.65
CA ILE A 102 -26.36 9.93 -27.64
C ILE A 102 -26.34 9.12 -28.93
N ALA A 103 -27.07 9.54 -29.97
CA ALA A 103 -27.22 8.72 -31.17
C ALA A 103 -27.14 9.53 -32.48
N ASN A 104 -26.64 8.88 -33.52
CA ASN A 104 -26.80 9.33 -34.90
C ASN A 104 -27.46 8.19 -35.72
N ASP A 105 -27.47 8.30 -37.04
CA ASP A 105 -28.10 7.30 -37.92
C ASP A 105 -27.40 5.92 -37.91
N SER A 106 -26.14 5.86 -37.45
CA SER A 106 -25.28 4.67 -37.49
C SER A 106 -24.94 4.06 -36.13
N GLU A 107 -24.88 4.87 -35.08
CA GLU A 107 -24.32 4.52 -33.77
C GLU A 107 -25.15 5.13 -32.64
N SER A 108 -25.16 4.47 -31.48
CA SER A 108 -25.83 4.95 -30.26
C SER A 108 -25.05 4.58 -29.01
N PHE A 109 -24.95 5.52 -28.08
CA PHE A 109 -24.33 5.36 -26.77
C PHE A 109 -25.33 5.70 -25.67
N PHE A 110 -25.15 5.10 -24.50
CA PHE A 110 -25.96 5.35 -23.31
C PHE A 110 -25.03 5.75 -22.17
N ALA A 111 -25.36 6.86 -21.51
CA ALA A 111 -24.59 7.45 -20.43
C ALA A 111 -25.51 7.66 -19.21
N ALA A 112 -25.20 6.96 -18.11
CA ALA A 112 -26.00 7.00 -16.89
C ALA A 112 -25.52 8.10 -15.92
N GLU A 113 -24.30 8.59 -16.09
CA GLU A 113 -23.62 9.60 -15.27
C GLU A 113 -24.31 10.97 -15.26
N PHE A 114 -25.16 11.26 -16.25
CA PHE A 114 -25.82 12.56 -16.41
C PHE A 114 -27.14 12.71 -15.65
N PHE A 115 -27.55 11.71 -14.86
CA PHE A 115 -28.75 11.78 -14.03
C PHE A 115 -28.77 13.02 -13.10
N VAL A 116 -27.61 13.58 -12.76
CA VAL A 116 -27.46 14.79 -11.92
C VAL A 116 -28.14 16.04 -12.50
N PHE A 117 -28.46 16.03 -13.80
CA PHE A 117 -29.17 17.10 -14.49
C PHE A 117 -30.68 16.86 -14.60
N LEU A 118 -31.21 15.73 -14.12
CA LEU A 118 -32.65 15.49 -14.12
C LEU A 118 -33.38 16.57 -13.31
N PRO A 119 -34.56 17.04 -13.73
CA PRO A 119 -35.25 18.14 -13.05
C PRO A 119 -35.84 17.75 -11.70
N ASP A 120 -36.32 16.50 -11.55
CA ASP A 120 -36.90 16.00 -10.30
C ASP A 120 -35.81 15.54 -9.32
N ALA A 121 -35.83 16.13 -8.12
CA ALA A 121 -34.92 15.75 -7.04
C ALA A 121 -35.10 14.29 -6.62
N SER A 122 -36.33 13.77 -6.66
CA SER A 122 -36.59 12.39 -6.25
C SER A 122 -35.99 11.39 -7.23
N GLU A 123 -36.03 11.67 -8.54
CA GLU A 123 -35.30 10.93 -9.58
C GLU A 123 -33.79 10.99 -9.38
N ARG A 124 -33.23 12.20 -9.14
CA ARG A 124 -31.79 12.36 -8.90
C ARG A 124 -31.31 11.52 -7.70
N LEU A 125 -32.06 11.55 -6.60
CA LEU A 125 -31.71 10.79 -5.40
C LEU A 125 -31.83 9.28 -5.59
N ARG A 126 -32.82 8.80 -6.37
CA ARG A 126 -32.93 7.37 -6.70
C ARG A 126 -31.74 6.89 -7.54
N GLU A 127 -31.35 7.64 -8.56
CA GLU A 127 -30.18 7.30 -9.38
C GLU A 127 -28.86 7.43 -8.59
N LEU A 128 -28.76 8.40 -7.68
CA LEU A 128 -27.64 8.50 -6.75
C LEU A 128 -27.52 7.21 -5.93
N ASP A 129 -28.62 6.70 -5.36
CA ASP A 129 -28.60 5.48 -4.55
C ASP A 129 -28.16 4.25 -5.34
N ILE A 130 -28.57 4.15 -6.61
CA ILE A 130 -28.08 3.11 -7.53
C ILE A 130 -26.58 3.25 -7.74
N ILE A 131 -26.08 4.47 -7.98
CA ILE A 131 -24.66 4.73 -8.28
C ILE A 131 -23.77 4.51 -7.05
N LEU A 132 -24.21 4.95 -5.87
CA LEU A 132 -23.51 4.69 -4.61
C LEU A 132 -23.33 3.18 -4.42
N ASN A 133 -24.40 2.41 -4.63
CA ASN A 133 -24.35 0.96 -4.55
C ASN A 133 -23.42 0.34 -5.61
N GLU A 134 -23.48 0.81 -6.87
CA GLU A 134 -22.62 0.33 -7.96
C GLU A 134 -21.11 0.60 -7.74
N HIS A 135 -20.76 1.55 -6.88
CA HIS A 135 -19.38 2.00 -6.64
C HIS A 135 -18.88 1.72 -5.22
N GLY A 136 -19.58 0.93 -4.40
CA GLY A 136 -19.03 0.50 -3.12
C GLY A 136 -19.26 1.45 -1.94
N PHE A 137 -20.25 2.36 -2.02
CA PHE A 137 -20.56 3.27 -0.93
C PHE A 137 -21.70 2.77 -0.06
N PRO A 138 -21.66 3.01 1.26
CA PRO A 138 -22.81 2.81 2.13
C PRO A 138 -23.97 3.73 1.70
N PRO A 139 -25.23 3.43 2.10
CA PRO A 139 -26.39 4.27 1.79
C PRO A 139 -26.26 5.74 2.23
N THR A 140 -25.43 6.01 3.23
CA THR A 140 -25.12 7.35 3.77
C THR A 140 -23.91 8.01 3.13
N GLY A 141 -23.26 7.34 2.17
CA GLY A 141 -22.08 7.83 1.45
C GLY A 141 -22.37 9.11 0.69
N LEU A 142 -21.32 9.94 0.52
CA LEU A 142 -21.38 11.20 -0.24
C LEU A 142 -22.54 12.13 0.20
N SER A 143 -22.77 12.25 1.50
CA SER A 143 -23.89 13.02 2.07
C SER A 143 -23.94 14.49 1.62
N GLU A 144 -22.78 15.11 1.36
CA GLU A 144 -22.68 16.47 0.81
C GLU A 144 -23.27 16.56 -0.60
N TRP A 145 -22.91 15.61 -1.48
CA TRP A 145 -23.47 15.51 -2.82
C TRP A 145 -24.98 15.21 -2.79
N ARG A 146 -25.41 14.36 -1.86
CA ARG A 146 -26.85 14.08 -1.65
C ARG A 146 -27.62 15.34 -1.27
N ALA A 147 -27.08 16.18 -0.40
CA ALA A 147 -27.70 17.45 -0.01
C ALA A 147 -27.80 18.42 -1.21
N LEU A 148 -26.74 18.53 -2.01
CA LEU A 148 -26.74 19.36 -3.22
C LEU A 148 -27.75 18.87 -4.26
N LEU A 149 -27.78 17.57 -4.54
CA LEU A 149 -28.70 16.96 -5.50
C LEU A 149 -30.16 17.06 -5.07
N MET A 150 -30.43 17.16 -3.76
CA MET A 150 -31.78 17.42 -3.24
C MET A 150 -32.23 18.88 -3.51
N GLU A 151 -31.30 19.83 -3.41
CA GLU A 151 -31.59 21.26 -3.60
C GLU A 151 -31.70 21.67 -5.07
N ARG A 152 -30.77 21.20 -5.92
CA ARG A 152 -30.67 21.61 -7.33
C ARG A 152 -29.95 20.57 -8.20
N THR A 153 -29.91 20.83 -9.51
CA THR A 153 -29.01 20.12 -10.43
C THR A 153 -27.56 20.55 -10.21
N LEU A 154 -26.63 19.67 -10.53
CA LEU A 154 -25.21 20.03 -10.54
C LEU A 154 -24.88 20.92 -11.75
N THR A 155 -23.77 21.63 -11.64
CA THR A 155 -23.09 22.29 -12.76
C THR A 155 -22.17 21.30 -13.49
N SER A 156 -21.68 21.65 -14.68
CA SER A 156 -20.71 20.83 -15.42
C SER A 156 -19.43 20.55 -14.62
N ASP A 157 -18.99 21.52 -13.82
CA ASP A 157 -17.74 21.42 -13.05
C ASP A 157 -17.96 20.54 -11.81
N GLU A 158 -19.10 20.68 -11.15
CA GLU A 158 -19.49 19.82 -10.04
C GLU A 158 -19.70 18.36 -10.47
N LEU A 159 -20.15 18.11 -11.71
CA LEU A 159 -20.23 16.75 -12.24
C LEU A 159 -18.84 16.10 -12.33
N GLU A 160 -17.79 16.84 -12.68
CA GLU A 160 -16.44 16.29 -12.74
C GLU A 160 -15.91 15.93 -11.36
N GLU A 161 -16.10 16.84 -10.39
CA GLU A 161 -15.73 16.61 -8.99
C GLU A 161 -16.50 15.41 -8.43
N PHE A 162 -17.81 15.34 -8.67
CA PHE A 162 -18.67 14.22 -8.29
C PHE A 162 -18.24 12.89 -8.93
N SER A 163 -17.92 12.91 -10.23
CA SER A 163 -17.44 11.73 -10.96
C SER A 163 -16.09 11.26 -10.40
N HIS A 164 -15.18 12.17 -10.09
CA HIS A 164 -13.91 11.86 -9.45
C HIS A 164 -14.11 11.20 -8.08
N ASP A 165 -14.98 11.75 -7.23
CA ASP A 165 -15.29 11.20 -5.91
C ASP A 165 -15.89 9.79 -5.98
N ILE A 166 -16.77 9.53 -6.96
CA ILE A 166 -17.39 8.22 -7.16
C ILE A 166 -16.39 7.17 -7.66
N MET A 167 -15.48 7.58 -8.55
CA MET A 167 -14.53 6.64 -9.17
C MET A 167 -13.36 6.28 -8.26
N ASN A 168 -13.12 7.05 -7.20
CA ASN A 168 -12.03 6.83 -6.24
C ASN A 168 -12.40 5.84 -5.13
N THR A 169 -13.01 4.70 -5.46
CA THR A 169 -13.26 3.62 -4.49
C THR A 169 -12.55 2.32 -4.86
N PRO A 170 -12.27 1.47 -3.86
CA PRO A 170 -11.74 0.12 -4.10
C PRO A 170 -12.58 -0.71 -5.06
N PHE A 171 -13.91 -0.61 -4.97
CA PHE A 171 -14.82 -1.37 -5.82
C PHE A 171 -14.90 -0.81 -7.26
N ALA A 172 -14.87 0.51 -7.42
CA ALA A 172 -14.80 1.15 -8.74
C ALA A 172 -13.49 0.76 -9.46
N PHE A 173 -12.36 0.80 -8.74
CA PHE A 173 -11.07 0.31 -9.24
C PHE A 173 -11.18 -1.16 -9.66
N LEU A 174 -11.74 -2.01 -8.80
CA LEU A 174 -11.90 -3.45 -9.07
C LEU A 174 -12.65 -3.72 -10.37
N LYS A 175 -13.77 -3.02 -10.60
CA LYS A 175 -14.57 -3.12 -11.82
C LYS A 175 -13.78 -2.71 -13.06
N ALA A 176 -13.05 -1.60 -12.99
CA ALA A 176 -12.23 -1.12 -14.09
C ALA A 176 -11.04 -2.06 -14.36
N PHE A 177 -10.40 -2.57 -13.31
CA PHE A 177 -9.26 -3.47 -13.40
C PHE A 177 -9.64 -4.82 -14.03
N ARG A 178 -10.81 -5.38 -13.69
CA ARG A 178 -11.35 -6.60 -14.33
C ARG A 178 -11.49 -6.49 -15.84
N GLN A 179 -11.94 -5.34 -16.34
CA GLN A 179 -12.02 -5.10 -17.79
C GLN A 179 -10.63 -4.99 -18.43
N LYS A 180 -9.66 -4.48 -17.67
CA LYS A 180 -8.32 -4.18 -18.17
C LYS A 180 -7.37 -5.37 -18.15
N ILE A 181 -7.52 -6.28 -17.19
CA ILE A 181 -6.69 -7.49 -17.10
C ILE A 181 -6.92 -8.45 -18.28
N GLU A 182 -8.07 -8.34 -18.97
CA GLU A 182 -8.35 -9.06 -20.21
C GLU A 182 -7.58 -8.49 -21.42
N SER A 183 -7.02 -7.28 -21.29
CA SER A 183 -6.20 -6.65 -22.32
C SER A 183 -4.73 -7.07 -22.24
N THR A 184 -4.00 -7.01 -23.35
CA THR A 184 -2.61 -7.48 -23.43
C THR A 184 -1.58 -6.51 -22.86
N ASN A 185 -1.96 -5.28 -22.48
CA ASN A 185 -1.02 -4.20 -22.09
C ASN A 185 -1.44 -3.53 -20.77
N VAL A 186 -1.36 -4.25 -19.66
CA VAL A 186 -1.53 -3.68 -18.31
C VAL A 186 -0.20 -3.13 -17.82
N SER A 187 -0.15 -1.84 -17.50
CA SER A 187 1.02 -1.18 -16.92
C SER A 187 0.93 -1.09 -15.38
N ALA A 188 2.06 -0.83 -14.70
CA ALA A 188 2.05 -0.58 -13.25
C ALA A 188 1.08 0.55 -12.84
N GLU A 189 0.94 1.57 -13.68
CA GLU A 189 0.06 2.72 -13.42
C GLU A 189 -1.42 2.36 -13.52
N ASP A 190 -1.74 1.24 -14.18
CA ASP A 190 -3.10 0.69 -14.25
C ASP A 190 -3.43 -0.19 -13.05
N MET A 191 -2.41 -0.67 -12.34
CA MET A 191 -2.53 -1.57 -11.20
C MET A 191 -2.54 -0.83 -9.87
N VAL A 192 -2.00 0.39 -9.81
CA VAL A 192 -1.85 1.15 -8.56
C VAL A 192 -2.43 2.56 -8.71
N PRO A 193 -3.50 2.89 -7.98
CA PRO A 193 -4.08 4.24 -7.96
C PRO A 193 -3.09 5.31 -7.50
N LYS A 194 -3.30 6.53 -7.99
CA LYS A 194 -2.41 7.69 -7.71
C LYS A 194 -3.06 8.76 -6.84
N ASP A 195 -4.34 8.60 -6.54
CA ASP A 195 -5.18 9.53 -5.79
C ASP A 195 -5.24 9.12 -4.31
N ILE A 196 -5.15 10.08 -3.40
CA ILE A 196 -5.10 9.79 -1.96
C ILE A 196 -6.50 9.37 -1.47
N GLU A 197 -7.53 9.95 -2.05
CA GLU A 197 -8.95 9.71 -1.81
C GLU A 197 -9.28 8.22 -2.00
N TYR A 198 -8.67 7.56 -2.98
CA TYR A 198 -8.78 6.11 -3.17
C TYR A 198 -8.34 5.33 -1.91
N PHE A 199 -7.14 5.62 -1.41
CA PHE A 199 -6.59 4.91 -0.25
C PHE A 199 -7.29 5.28 1.05
N GLU A 200 -7.82 6.49 1.14
CA GLU A 200 -8.71 6.93 2.21
C GLU A 200 -10.04 6.18 2.21
N ASN A 201 -10.62 5.92 1.03
CA ASN A 201 -11.83 5.09 0.91
C ASN A 201 -11.53 3.59 1.14
N LEU A 202 -10.28 3.15 0.93
CA LEU A 202 -9.85 1.78 1.23
C LEU A 202 -9.61 1.55 2.72
N SER A 203 -8.88 2.44 3.38
CA SER A 203 -8.32 2.21 4.73
C SER A 203 -8.68 3.31 5.74
N GLY A 204 -9.60 4.19 5.36
CA GLY A 204 -10.17 5.24 6.20
C GLY A 204 -9.38 6.55 6.22
N LYS A 205 -10.09 7.63 6.53
CA LYS A 205 -9.57 9.00 6.68
C LYS A 205 -9.07 9.27 8.10
N GLY A 206 -8.11 10.17 8.26
CA GLY A 206 -7.64 10.60 9.59
C GLY A 206 -6.13 10.86 9.63
N ASP A 207 -5.63 11.29 10.78
CA ASP A 207 -4.19 11.37 11.05
C ASP A 207 -3.95 10.78 12.44
N LEU A 208 -3.49 9.53 12.48
CA LEU A 208 -3.38 8.73 13.71
C LEU A 208 -1.97 8.18 13.86
N SER A 209 -1.46 8.28 15.08
CA SER A 209 -0.07 7.95 15.42
C SER A 209 0.15 6.50 15.85
N THR A 210 -0.90 5.75 16.18
CA THR A 210 -0.79 4.36 16.66
C THR A 210 -1.78 3.41 15.99
N LEU A 211 -1.42 2.13 15.96
CA LEU A 211 -2.27 1.08 15.39
C LEU A 211 -3.58 0.89 16.17
N PRO A 212 -3.61 0.84 17.53
CA PRO A 212 -4.86 0.74 18.28
C PRO A 212 -5.82 1.91 18.01
N ASP A 213 -5.29 3.13 17.91
CA ASP A 213 -6.11 4.31 17.60
C ASP A 213 -6.65 4.22 16.18
N LEU A 214 -5.82 3.80 15.21
CA LEU A 214 -6.26 3.58 13.82
C LEU A 214 -7.40 2.58 13.74
N VAL A 215 -7.28 1.45 14.43
CA VAL A 215 -8.30 0.40 14.40
C VAL A 215 -9.61 0.90 14.99
N SER A 216 -9.57 1.46 16.20
CA SER A 216 -10.77 1.84 16.94
C SER A 216 -11.48 3.09 16.42
N ALA A 217 -10.73 4.08 15.91
CA ALA A 217 -11.30 5.37 15.51
C ALA A 217 -11.60 5.50 14.01
N VAL A 218 -11.00 4.65 13.17
CA VAL A 218 -11.08 4.78 11.71
C VAL A 218 -11.50 3.48 11.05
N ILE A 219 -10.80 2.37 11.30
CA ILE A 219 -11.07 1.11 10.61
C ILE A 219 -12.42 0.52 11.00
N SER A 220 -12.86 0.68 12.25
CA SER A 220 -14.21 0.33 12.70
C SER A 220 -15.30 0.95 11.79
N GLY A 221 -15.21 2.26 11.53
CA GLY A 221 -16.13 2.96 10.63
C GLY A 221 -16.07 2.47 9.18
N VAL A 222 -14.87 2.17 8.66
CA VAL A 222 -14.71 1.59 7.31
C VAL A 222 -15.38 0.21 7.22
N ILE A 223 -15.23 -0.63 8.25
CA ILE A 223 -15.88 -1.94 8.32
C ILE A 223 -17.40 -1.76 8.37
N GLU A 224 -17.91 -0.85 9.21
CA GLU A 224 -19.34 -0.53 9.29
C GLU A 224 -19.88 -0.09 7.91
N ASP A 225 -19.16 0.78 7.21
CA ASP A 225 -19.53 1.26 5.88
C ASP A 225 -19.60 0.11 4.86
N TYR A 226 -18.62 -0.80 4.85
CA TYR A 226 -18.66 -1.97 3.97
C TYR A 226 -19.83 -2.90 4.28
N LEU A 227 -20.08 -3.19 5.56
CA LEU A 227 -21.17 -4.08 5.97
C LEU A 227 -22.55 -3.46 5.75
N ALA A 228 -22.65 -2.12 5.77
CA ALA A 228 -23.88 -1.40 5.46
C ALA A 228 -24.13 -1.27 3.94
N TRP A 229 -23.09 -1.36 3.12
CA TRP A 229 -23.18 -1.23 1.66
C TRP A 229 -23.82 -2.47 1.01
N ASP A 230 -23.26 -3.66 1.24
CA ASP A 230 -23.73 -4.89 0.59
C ASP A 230 -23.56 -6.11 1.51
N ASP A 231 -24.59 -6.97 1.56
CA ASP A 231 -24.65 -8.13 2.44
C ASP A 231 -23.64 -9.25 2.05
N GLU A 232 -23.14 -9.25 0.81
CA GLU A 232 -22.27 -10.28 0.25
C GLU A 232 -20.87 -9.73 -0.10
N GLU A 233 -20.78 -8.67 -0.90
CA GLU A 233 -19.53 -8.02 -1.31
C GLU A 233 -18.92 -7.19 -0.17
N GLY A 234 -19.73 -6.57 0.68
CA GLY A 234 -19.27 -5.77 1.82
C GLY A 234 -18.31 -6.54 2.73
N PRO A 235 -18.71 -7.68 3.30
CA PRO A 235 -17.82 -8.51 4.11
C PRO A 235 -16.55 -8.98 3.37
N ARG A 236 -16.63 -9.25 2.05
CA ARG A 236 -15.48 -9.63 1.22
C ARG A 236 -14.47 -8.50 1.05
N MET A 237 -14.94 -7.26 1.01
CA MET A 237 -14.11 -6.05 0.97
C MET A 237 -13.49 -5.79 2.35
N ALA A 238 -14.23 -5.98 3.44
CA ALA A 238 -13.69 -5.85 4.79
C ALA A 238 -12.51 -6.81 5.05
N LEU A 239 -12.55 -8.03 4.51
CA LEU A 239 -11.44 -9.00 4.63
C LEU A 239 -10.12 -8.54 3.98
N LEU A 240 -10.14 -7.58 3.03
CA LEU A 240 -8.92 -7.00 2.45
C LEU A 240 -8.06 -6.28 3.51
N LEU A 241 -8.69 -5.79 4.58
CA LEU A 241 -8.02 -5.07 5.66
C LEU A 241 -7.33 -6.02 6.65
N CYS A 242 -7.54 -7.34 6.53
CA CYS A 242 -7.05 -8.34 7.47
C CYS A 242 -5.55 -8.66 7.33
N SER A 243 -4.70 -7.66 7.08
CA SER A 243 -3.25 -7.80 7.18
C SER A 243 -2.76 -7.89 8.64
N HIS A 244 -3.63 -7.61 9.62
CA HIS A 244 -3.34 -7.69 11.05
C HIS A 244 -4.56 -8.19 11.86
N PRO A 245 -4.37 -9.03 12.91
CA PRO A 245 -5.46 -9.66 13.66
C PRO A 245 -6.36 -8.68 14.45
N SER A 246 -5.87 -7.48 14.80
CA SER A 246 -6.73 -6.49 15.46
C SER A 246 -7.89 -6.02 14.57
N ILE A 247 -7.75 -6.13 13.25
CA ILE A 247 -8.76 -5.71 12.28
C ILE A 247 -9.80 -6.81 12.10
N SER A 248 -9.37 -8.08 11.98
CA SER A 248 -10.30 -9.21 11.94
C SER A 248 -11.09 -9.35 13.24
N ASN A 249 -10.50 -9.01 14.39
CA ASN A 249 -11.25 -8.91 15.65
C ASN A 249 -12.38 -7.86 15.59
N GLU A 250 -12.17 -6.75 14.89
CA GLU A 250 -13.20 -5.72 14.72
C GLU A 250 -14.35 -6.21 13.82
N ILE A 251 -14.02 -6.96 12.76
CA ILE A 251 -15.01 -7.64 11.91
C ILE A 251 -15.77 -8.71 12.70
N ALA A 252 -15.12 -9.42 13.62
CA ALA A 252 -15.77 -10.45 14.44
C ALA A 252 -16.86 -9.88 15.36
N ILE A 253 -16.73 -8.64 15.81
CA ILE A 253 -17.68 -7.99 16.71
C ILE A 253 -18.67 -7.06 16.01
N SER A 254 -18.56 -6.86 14.70
CA SER A 254 -19.42 -5.96 13.92
C SER A 254 -20.83 -6.51 13.64
N GLY A 255 -21.13 -7.74 14.08
CA GLY A 255 -22.49 -8.29 14.07
C GLY A 255 -22.90 -9.00 12.77
N ILE A 256 -21.95 -9.58 12.03
CA ILE A 256 -22.24 -10.42 10.86
C ILE A 256 -23.16 -11.59 11.27
N LYS A 257 -24.24 -11.80 10.50
CA LYS A 257 -25.20 -12.90 10.78
C LYS A 257 -24.57 -14.26 10.52
N GLU A 258 -25.00 -15.29 11.25
CA GLU A 258 -24.44 -16.65 11.12
C GLU A 258 -24.42 -17.18 9.67
N GLN A 259 -25.51 -16.99 8.92
CA GLN A 259 -25.59 -17.42 7.52
C GLN A 259 -24.61 -16.65 6.63
N GLN A 260 -24.50 -15.32 6.80
CA GLN A 260 -23.55 -14.49 6.07
C GLN A 260 -22.10 -14.89 6.38
N LEU A 261 -21.81 -15.29 7.63
CA LEU A 261 -20.50 -15.75 8.04
C LEU A 261 -20.13 -17.09 7.39
N ILE A 262 -21.08 -18.01 7.25
CA ILE A 262 -20.89 -19.27 6.52
C ILE A 262 -20.57 -18.97 5.05
N GLU A 263 -21.39 -18.15 4.39
CA GLU A 263 -21.19 -17.76 2.98
C GLU A 263 -19.85 -17.05 2.76
N LEU A 264 -19.45 -16.18 3.69
CA LEU A 264 -18.15 -15.52 3.67
C LEU A 264 -16.99 -16.52 3.80
N ALA A 265 -17.11 -17.51 4.70
CA ALA A 265 -16.10 -18.54 4.87
C ALA A 265 -15.99 -19.45 3.62
N GLU A 266 -17.11 -19.82 3.01
CA GLU A 266 -17.13 -20.58 1.74
C GLU A 266 -16.46 -19.80 0.62
N TRP A 267 -16.81 -18.51 0.49
CA TRP A 267 -16.16 -17.63 -0.48
C TRP A 267 -14.66 -17.50 -0.21
N ALA A 268 -14.23 -17.32 1.04
CA ALA A 268 -12.81 -17.20 1.38
C ALA A 268 -12.04 -18.49 1.09
N ARG A 269 -12.65 -19.67 1.29
CA ARG A 269 -12.09 -20.97 0.91
C ARG A 269 -11.84 -21.05 -0.59
N ASP A 270 -12.78 -20.60 -1.41
CA ASP A 270 -12.75 -20.83 -2.85
C ASP A 270 -12.03 -19.72 -3.64
N TYR A 271 -12.11 -18.47 -3.18
CA TYR A 271 -11.67 -17.27 -3.91
C TYR A 271 -10.88 -16.26 -3.08
N GLY A 272 -10.78 -16.47 -1.76
CA GLY A 272 -10.08 -15.54 -0.87
C GLY A 272 -8.58 -15.53 -1.11
N ASP A 273 -7.96 -14.35 -1.09
CA ASP A 273 -6.51 -14.22 -1.00
C ASP A 273 -5.98 -14.71 0.37
N VAL A 274 -4.66 -14.82 0.53
CA VAL A 274 -4.04 -15.36 1.75
C VAL A 274 -4.40 -14.58 3.03
N PHE A 275 -4.60 -13.26 2.97
CA PHE A 275 -5.02 -12.46 4.12
C PHE A 275 -6.51 -12.63 4.40
N SER A 276 -7.34 -12.68 3.35
CA SER A 276 -8.77 -12.98 3.49
C SER A 276 -9.01 -14.37 4.10
N LYS A 277 -8.23 -15.38 3.70
CA LYS A 277 -8.32 -16.75 4.25
C LYS A 277 -8.02 -16.77 5.74
N VAL A 278 -6.90 -16.20 6.19
CA VAL A 278 -6.58 -16.19 7.63
C VAL A 278 -7.52 -15.28 8.42
N GLY A 279 -7.94 -14.14 7.84
CA GLY A 279 -8.92 -13.24 8.42
C GLY A 279 -10.27 -13.90 8.63
N ALA A 280 -10.77 -14.67 7.65
CA ALA A 280 -12.00 -15.44 7.77
C ALA A 280 -11.93 -16.46 8.92
N VAL A 281 -10.80 -17.13 9.11
CA VAL A 281 -10.59 -18.02 10.27
C VAL A 281 -10.64 -17.22 11.58
N GLU A 282 -9.93 -16.11 11.68
CA GLU A 282 -9.92 -15.28 12.90
C GLU A 282 -11.31 -14.74 13.26
N VAL A 283 -12.10 -14.31 12.25
CA VAL A 283 -13.47 -13.82 12.43
C VAL A 283 -14.42 -14.93 12.88
N ALA A 284 -14.31 -16.11 12.27
CA ALA A 284 -15.29 -17.19 12.42
C ALA A 284 -14.99 -18.15 13.57
N LEU A 285 -13.72 -18.32 13.96
CA LEU A 285 -13.31 -19.29 14.97
C LEU A 285 -14.01 -19.12 16.33
N PRO A 286 -14.27 -17.89 16.84
CA PRO A 286 -14.96 -17.69 18.11
C PRO A 286 -16.37 -18.31 18.18
N VAL A 287 -17.06 -18.47 17.05
CA VAL A 287 -18.42 -19.02 16.97
C VAL A 287 -18.46 -20.43 16.37
N ALA A 288 -17.30 -21.03 16.06
CA ALA A 288 -17.24 -22.34 15.41
C ALA A 288 -17.82 -23.49 16.27
N HIS A 289 -17.87 -23.32 17.59
CA HIS A 289 -18.50 -24.29 18.50
C HIS A 289 -20.01 -24.43 18.30
N SER A 290 -20.72 -23.32 18.01
CA SER A 290 -22.16 -23.33 17.80
C SER A 290 -22.55 -23.69 16.36
N LEU A 291 -21.60 -23.70 15.43
CA LEU A 291 -21.82 -23.90 13.99
C LEU A 291 -20.92 -25.01 13.42
N PRO A 292 -21.32 -26.29 13.51
CA PRO A 292 -20.50 -27.41 13.04
C PRO A 292 -20.14 -27.37 11.54
N GLU A 293 -21.03 -26.81 10.72
CA GLU A 293 -20.78 -26.60 9.29
C GLU A 293 -19.64 -25.62 9.06
N LEU A 294 -19.64 -24.50 9.80
CA LEU A 294 -18.59 -23.50 9.78
C LEU A 294 -17.25 -24.14 10.19
N ALA A 295 -17.23 -24.92 11.27
CA ALA A 295 -16.01 -25.60 11.72
C ALA A 295 -15.38 -26.51 10.65
N ARG A 296 -16.19 -27.16 9.80
CA ARG A 296 -15.70 -27.95 8.65
C ARG A 296 -15.06 -27.05 7.58
N ILE A 297 -15.71 -25.94 7.24
CA ILE A 297 -15.18 -24.99 6.24
C ILE A 297 -13.87 -24.37 6.74
N LEU A 298 -13.78 -24.02 8.03
CA LEU A 298 -12.56 -23.50 8.62
C LEU A 298 -11.40 -24.51 8.58
N ASP A 299 -11.67 -25.80 8.77
CA ASP A 299 -10.63 -26.83 8.63
C ASP A 299 -10.10 -26.88 7.19
N GLU A 300 -10.96 -26.75 6.18
CA GLU A 300 -10.55 -26.69 4.77
C GLU A 300 -9.63 -25.49 4.50
N ILE A 301 -10.00 -24.30 4.98
CA ILE A 301 -9.16 -23.09 4.85
C ILE A 301 -7.82 -23.26 5.55
N VAL A 302 -7.82 -23.80 6.78
CA VAL A 302 -6.60 -24.07 7.55
C VAL A 302 -5.69 -25.05 6.81
N GLN A 303 -6.24 -26.13 6.24
CA GLN A 303 -5.46 -27.07 5.45
C GLN A 303 -4.86 -26.43 4.20
N GLN A 304 -5.58 -25.53 3.52
CA GLN A 304 -5.05 -24.75 2.40
C GLN A 304 -3.86 -23.88 2.85
N ILE A 305 -3.96 -23.17 3.98
CA ILE A 305 -2.88 -22.34 4.53
C ILE A 305 -1.64 -23.19 4.88
N ILE A 306 -1.84 -24.34 5.54
CA ILE A 306 -0.75 -25.27 5.89
C ILE A 306 -0.05 -25.80 4.64
N ALA A 307 -0.82 -26.08 3.58
CA ALA A 307 -0.34 -26.65 2.33
C ALA A 307 0.41 -25.65 1.44
N LEU A 308 0.32 -24.34 1.69
CA LEU A 308 1.05 -23.32 0.91
C LEU A 308 2.54 -23.62 0.86
N ASP A 309 3.12 -23.69 -0.34
CA ASP A 309 4.54 -23.93 -0.54
C ASP A 309 5.28 -22.60 -0.75
N PRO A 310 6.20 -22.19 0.16
CA PRO A 310 6.96 -20.96 -0.02
C PRO A 310 7.98 -21.03 -1.16
N ASP A 311 8.30 -22.23 -1.67
CA ASP A 311 9.24 -22.41 -2.79
C ASP A 311 8.52 -22.43 -4.16
N ASP A 312 7.18 -22.43 -4.17
CA ASP A 312 6.38 -22.35 -5.40
C ASP A 312 6.35 -20.92 -5.94
N LYS A 313 7.15 -20.68 -6.98
CA LYS A 313 7.25 -19.39 -7.68
C LYS A 313 6.00 -18.99 -8.45
N SER A 314 5.08 -19.92 -8.67
CA SER A 314 3.79 -19.65 -9.28
C SER A 314 2.65 -19.62 -8.26
N GLY A 315 2.97 -19.84 -6.99
CA GLY A 315 2.01 -19.98 -5.91
C GLY A 315 1.47 -18.64 -5.39
N PRO A 316 0.40 -18.68 -4.58
CA PRO A 316 -0.27 -17.49 -4.06
C PRO A 316 0.60 -16.68 -3.08
N LEU A 317 1.56 -17.32 -2.40
CA LEU A 317 2.53 -16.62 -1.55
C LEU A 317 3.44 -15.70 -2.38
N GLN A 318 3.96 -16.21 -3.51
CA GLN A 318 4.80 -15.43 -4.40
C GLN A 318 3.99 -14.29 -5.04
N LEU A 319 2.77 -14.58 -5.49
CA LEU A 319 1.87 -13.57 -6.08
C LEU A 319 1.60 -12.40 -5.12
N MET A 320 1.22 -12.71 -3.87
CA MET A 320 0.94 -11.69 -2.84
C MET A 320 2.17 -10.82 -2.56
N MET A 321 3.35 -11.43 -2.37
CA MET A 321 4.58 -10.69 -2.09
C MET A 321 4.97 -9.78 -3.25
N SER A 322 4.85 -10.27 -4.49
CA SER A 322 5.10 -9.47 -5.68
C SER A 322 4.17 -8.25 -5.76
N PHE A 323 2.86 -8.41 -5.49
CA PHE A 323 1.97 -7.25 -5.48
C PHE A 323 2.28 -6.25 -4.37
N ILE A 324 2.66 -6.70 -3.17
CA ILE A 324 3.10 -5.78 -2.11
C ILE A 324 4.30 -4.96 -2.58
N VAL A 325 5.30 -5.59 -3.21
CA VAL A 325 6.48 -4.91 -3.76
C VAL A 325 6.08 -3.87 -4.81
N LEU A 326 5.21 -4.24 -5.75
CA LEU A 326 4.71 -3.34 -6.79
C LEU A 326 4.01 -2.11 -6.18
N VAL A 327 3.04 -2.35 -5.30
CA VAL A 327 2.18 -1.31 -4.74
C VAL A 327 2.97 -0.34 -3.87
N GLU A 328 3.80 -0.83 -2.94
CA GLU A 328 4.67 0.02 -2.12
C GLU A 328 5.67 0.84 -2.95
N SER A 329 6.22 0.24 -4.02
CA SER A 329 7.14 0.92 -4.91
C SER A 329 6.45 2.06 -5.67
N GLU A 330 5.25 1.83 -6.21
CA GLU A 330 4.49 2.85 -6.93
C GLU A 330 3.97 3.95 -6.00
N VAL A 331 3.46 3.61 -4.81
CA VAL A 331 3.08 4.60 -3.79
C VAL A 331 4.27 5.46 -3.36
N SER A 332 5.47 4.86 -3.23
CA SER A 332 6.72 5.58 -2.98
C SER A 332 7.11 6.50 -4.14
N ARG A 333 6.93 6.05 -5.39
CA ARG A 333 7.27 6.80 -6.61
C ARG A 333 6.37 8.02 -6.80
N THR A 334 5.06 7.85 -6.64
CA THR A 334 4.05 8.91 -6.80
C THR A 334 3.99 9.81 -5.58
N ARG A 335 4.43 9.32 -4.41
CA ARG A 335 4.37 9.98 -3.11
C ARG A 335 2.95 10.28 -2.64
N VAL A 336 1.96 9.55 -3.17
CA VAL A 336 0.53 9.74 -2.83
C VAL A 336 0.28 9.61 -1.32
N LEU A 337 0.94 8.64 -0.65
CA LEU A 337 0.82 8.43 0.80
C LEU A 337 2.03 8.94 1.61
N ARG A 338 2.74 9.97 1.13
CA ARG A 338 3.99 10.45 1.76
C ARG A 338 3.84 10.93 3.21
N HIS A 339 2.64 11.40 3.57
CA HIS A 339 2.37 11.97 4.89
C HIS A 339 1.91 10.92 5.90
N TRP A 340 1.61 9.70 5.43
CA TRP A 340 1.11 8.65 6.30
C TRP A 340 2.26 7.96 7.04
N PRO A 341 2.07 7.61 8.33
CA PRO A 341 3.04 6.79 9.04
C PRO A 341 3.17 5.41 8.38
N PRO A 342 4.34 4.74 8.49
CA PRO A 342 4.60 3.56 7.66
C PRO A 342 3.65 2.40 7.91
N PHE A 343 3.16 2.18 9.13
CA PHE A 343 2.18 1.13 9.42
C PHE A 343 0.86 1.38 8.67
N ARG A 344 0.34 2.61 8.68
CA ARG A 344 -0.89 2.94 7.96
C ARG A 344 -0.72 2.84 6.45
N ARG A 345 0.42 3.31 5.92
CA ARG A 345 0.75 3.11 4.51
C ARG A 345 0.76 1.62 4.17
N ARG A 346 1.40 0.79 5.00
CA ARG A 346 1.46 -0.67 4.81
C ARG A 346 0.09 -1.33 4.88
N LEU A 347 -0.81 -0.88 5.74
CA LEU A 347 -2.20 -1.36 5.73
C LEU A 347 -2.83 -1.12 4.35
N ALA A 348 -2.77 0.11 3.85
CA ALA A 348 -3.36 0.45 2.55
C ALA A 348 -2.72 -0.30 1.37
N THR A 349 -1.39 -0.43 1.36
CA THR A 349 -0.68 -1.13 0.27
C THR A 349 -0.90 -2.64 0.32
N PHE A 350 -0.98 -3.25 1.51
CA PHE A 350 -1.29 -4.66 1.66
C PHE A 350 -2.74 -4.97 1.28
N SER A 351 -3.68 -4.12 1.68
CA SER A 351 -5.08 -4.26 1.29
C SER A 351 -5.29 -4.11 -0.20
N HIS A 352 -4.60 -3.16 -0.84
CA HIS A 352 -4.64 -3.03 -2.30
C HIS A 352 -3.95 -4.20 -3.01
N ALA A 353 -2.82 -4.69 -2.49
CA ALA A 353 -2.17 -5.88 -3.02
C ALA A 353 -3.07 -7.13 -2.91
N ALA A 354 -3.91 -7.23 -1.87
CA ALA A 354 -4.89 -8.29 -1.73
C ALA A 354 -5.98 -8.24 -2.81
N ILE A 355 -6.43 -7.02 -3.21
CA ILE A 355 -7.34 -6.84 -4.35
C ILE A 355 -6.70 -7.39 -5.63
N LEU A 356 -5.45 -7.00 -5.91
CA LEU A 356 -4.73 -7.44 -7.10
C LEU A 356 -4.50 -8.97 -7.11
N ALA A 357 -4.10 -9.54 -5.96
CA ALA A 357 -3.86 -10.97 -5.82
C ALA A 357 -5.12 -11.78 -6.13
N ARG A 358 -6.26 -11.37 -5.56
CA ARG A 358 -7.57 -11.99 -5.77
C ARG A 358 -8.00 -12.00 -7.24
N GLU A 359 -7.79 -10.90 -7.95
CA GLU A 359 -8.22 -10.79 -9.35
C GLU A 359 -7.26 -11.42 -10.35
N ALA A 360 -5.98 -11.52 -10.00
CA ALA A 360 -4.96 -12.09 -10.87
C ALA A 360 -4.85 -13.61 -10.74
N GLU A 361 -5.34 -14.20 -9.64
CA GLU A 361 -5.23 -15.64 -9.37
C GLU A 361 -5.77 -16.48 -10.54
N ASN A 362 -4.95 -17.42 -11.02
CA ASN A 362 -5.22 -18.28 -12.19
C ASN A 362 -5.45 -17.55 -13.54
N ARG A 363 -5.22 -16.23 -13.62
CA ARG A 363 -5.37 -15.44 -14.86
C ARG A 363 -4.05 -14.96 -15.45
N ILE A 364 -2.96 -15.03 -14.70
CA ILE A 364 -1.65 -14.51 -15.10
C ILE A 364 -0.52 -15.54 -14.90
N ASP A 365 0.58 -15.33 -15.61
CA ASP A 365 1.85 -16.00 -15.32
C ASP A 365 2.53 -15.32 -14.12
N VAL A 366 2.38 -15.94 -12.94
CA VAL A 366 2.88 -15.41 -11.68
C VAL A 366 4.40 -15.34 -11.64
N GLU A 367 5.11 -16.35 -12.17
CA GLU A 367 6.58 -16.36 -12.15
C GLU A 367 7.14 -15.24 -13.03
N TYR A 368 6.60 -15.08 -14.25
CA TYR A 368 7.00 -14.00 -15.15
C TYR A 368 6.70 -12.62 -14.56
N LEU A 369 5.48 -12.41 -14.06
CA LEU A 369 5.10 -11.13 -13.44
C LEU A 369 6.01 -10.82 -12.25
N SER A 370 6.27 -11.80 -11.39
CA SER A 370 7.09 -11.62 -10.19
C SER A 370 8.52 -11.23 -10.54
N ALA A 371 9.12 -11.87 -11.56
CA ALA A 371 10.45 -11.51 -12.04
C ALA A 371 10.49 -10.07 -12.56
N TRP A 372 9.49 -9.67 -13.36
CA TRP A 372 9.38 -8.30 -13.86
C TRP A 372 9.20 -7.27 -12.74
N ILE A 373 8.34 -7.54 -11.76
CA ILE A 373 8.14 -6.67 -10.60
C ILE A 373 9.45 -6.51 -9.83
N MET A 374 10.15 -7.61 -9.56
CA MET A 374 11.40 -7.53 -8.79
C MET A 374 12.48 -6.74 -9.52
N GLU A 375 12.59 -6.90 -10.85
CA GLU A 375 13.54 -6.16 -11.66
C GLU A 375 13.24 -4.65 -11.69
N LYS A 376 11.96 -4.25 -11.81
CA LYS A 376 11.58 -2.84 -12.01
C LYS A 376 11.26 -2.09 -10.73
N HIS A 377 10.72 -2.77 -9.72
CA HIS A 377 10.15 -2.15 -8.52
C HIS A 377 10.88 -2.55 -7.23
N GLY A 378 11.61 -3.67 -7.23
CA GLY A 378 12.22 -4.24 -6.03
C GLY A 378 13.19 -3.31 -5.29
N HIS A 379 14.08 -2.64 -6.00
CA HIS A 379 15.08 -1.78 -5.37
C HIS A 379 14.46 -0.56 -4.66
N ARG A 380 13.47 0.10 -5.27
CA ARG A 380 12.74 1.21 -4.66
C ARG A 380 11.95 0.74 -3.44
N PHE A 381 11.24 -0.38 -3.54
CA PHE A 381 10.54 -1.00 -2.42
C PHE A 381 11.48 -1.22 -1.24
N TYR A 382 12.62 -1.86 -1.49
CA TYR A 382 13.58 -2.24 -0.45
C TYR A 382 14.13 -1.00 0.27
N LEU A 383 14.65 -0.02 -0.48
CA LEU A 383 15.18 1.22 0.09
C LEU A 383 14.13 2.07 0.82
N LYS A 384 12.89 2.11 0.31
CA LYS A 384 11.80 2.86 0.95
C LYS A 384 11.53 2.34 2.36
N ASN A 385 11.45 1.01 2.50
CA ASN A 385 11.16 0.35 3.77
C ASN A 385 12.37 0.41 4.72
N LEU A 386 13.61 0.39 4.22
CA LEU A 386 14.77 0.66 5.06
C LEU A 386 14.79 2.09 5.62
N ILE A 387 14.36 3.10 4.86
CA ILE A 387 14.21 4.47 5.36
C ILE A 387 13.11 4.55 6.44
N ASP A 388 12.07 3.73 6.33
CA ASP A 388 10.99 3.68 7.34
C ASP A 388 11.45 3.14 8.70
N LEU A 389 12.59 2.46 8.79
CA LEU A 389 13.16 2.00 10.06
C LEU A 389 13.43 3.14 11.04
N ARG A 390 13.52 4.40 10.55
CA ARG A 390 13.55 5.59 11.40
C ARG A 390 12.29 5.69 12.27
N ALA A 391 11.11 5.42 11.71
CA ALA A 391 9.85 5.44 12.45
C ALA A 391 9.46 4.06 13.01
N GLU A 392 9.76 2.98 12.29
CA GLU A 392 9.36 1.63 12.63
C GLU A 392 10.56 0.67 12.59
N PRO A 393 11.41 0.67 13.64
CA PRO A 393 12.74 0.07 13.62
C PRO A 393 12.76 -1.46 13.58
N ARG A 394 11.60 -2.13 13.69
CA ARG A 394 11.50 -3.58 13.85
C ARG A 394 11.09 -4.33 12.59
N TRP A 395 10.44 -3.67 11.64
CA TRP A 395 9.92 -4.37 10.46
C TRP A 395 10.83 -4.14 9.27
N LEU A 396 11.43 -5.23 8.80
CA LEU A 396 12.42 -5.21 7.71
C LEU A 396 11.74 -5.56 6.38
N PRO A 397 12.21 -4.99 5.25
CA PRO A 397 11.71 -5.37 3.92
C PRO A 397 11.89 -6.86 3.63
N ASP A 398 12.86 -7.53 4.25
CA ASP A 398 13.11 -8.97 4.13
C ASP A 398 11.93 -9.84 4.63
N TYR A 399 11.02 -9.25 5.40
CA TYR A 399 9.79 -9.91 5.81
C TYR A 399 8.76 -10.03 4.67
N VAL A 400 8.94 -9.29 3.57
CA VAL A 400 8.19 -9.49 2.32
C VAL A 400 8.86 -10.61 1.52
N SER A 401 8.66 -11.84 2.00
CA SER A 401 9.07 -13.07 1.31
C SER A 401 8.03 -14.18 1.47
N PRO A 402 7.90 -15.09 0.50
CA PRO A 402 6.93 -16.20 0.59
C PRO A 402 7.09 -17.03 1.86
N SER A 403 8.34 -17.33 2.23
CA SER A 403 8.68 -18.04 3.46
C SER A 403 8.20 -17.32 4.71
N GLN A 404 8.43 -16.01 4.82
CA GLN A 404 8.00 -15.25 5.99
C GLN A 404 6.48 -15.06 6.02
N LEU A 405 5.83 -14.82 4.87
CA LEU A 405 4.38 -14.75 4.79
C LEU A 405 3.72 -16.05 5.26
N LYS A 406 4.23 -17.22 4.86
CA LYS A 406 3.72 -18.50 5.39
C LYS A 406 3.80 -18.54 6.92
N GLN A 407 4.92 -18.10 7.48
CA GLN A 407 5.12 -18.12 8.94
C GLN A 407 4.22 -17.10 9.66
N GLU A 408 3.97 -15.94 9.06
CA GLU A 408 2.99 -14.94 9.52
C GLU A 408 1.58 -15.56 9.59
N LEU A 409 1.11 -16.20 8.52
CA LEU A 409 -0.20 -16.85 8.49
C LEU A 409 -0.33 -17.94 9.57
N LEU A 410 0.70 -18.77 9.73
CA LEU A 410 0.72 -19.82 10.76
C LEU A 410 0.77 -19.24 12.19
N GLY A 411 1.49 -18.14 12.40
CA GLY A 411 1.53 -17.42 13.68
C GLY A 411 0.18 -16.83 14.05
N ARG A 412 -0.52 -16.26 13.06
CA ARG A 412 -1.88 -15.74 13.22
C ARG A 412 -2.90 -16.82 13.56
N LEU A 413 -2.86 -17.97 12.88
CA LEU A 413 -3.67 -19.13 13.26
C LEU A 413 -3.39 -19.59 14.70
N TYR A 414 -2.12 -19.62 15.11
CA TYR A 414 -1.75 -19.97 16.49
C TYR A 414 -2.36 -19.01 17.51
N ASN A 415 -2.30 -17.71 17.23
CA ASN A 415 -2.84 -16.67 18.10
C ASN A 415 -4.38 -16.71 18.15
N ALA A 416 -5.04 -17.00 17.02
CA ALA A 416 -6.49 -17.16 16.94
C ALA A 416 -6.98 -18.33 17.81
N VAL A 417 -6.26 -19.46 17.82
CA VAL A 417 -6.59 -20.58 18.72
C VAL A 417 -6.48 -20.14 20.19
N GLY A 418 -5.46 -19.33 20.52
CA GLY A 418 -5.25 -18.82 21.87
C GLY A 418 -6.29 -17.82 22.36
N SER A 419 -7.05 -17.18 21.47
CA SER A 419 -8.09 -16.21 21.82
C SER A 419 -9.46 -16.85 22.10
N VAL A 420 -9.67 -18.13 21.75
CA VAL A 420 -10.95 -18.83 21.98
C VAL A 420 -10.98 -19.47 23.36
N SER A 421 -11.79 -18.89 24.25
CA SER A 421 -11.88 -19.32 25.66
C SER A 421 -12.45 -20.73 25.87
N GLU A 422 -13.35 -21.18 25.01
CA GLU A 422 -13.97 -22.52 25.07
C GLU A 422 -13.07 -23.62 24.45
N GLY A 423 -11.92 -23.24 23.88
CA GLY A 423 -11.05 -24.15 23.12
C GLY A 423 -11.53 -24.35 21.68
N LEU A 424 -11.04 -25.39 21.02
CA LEU A 424 -11.45 -25.75 19.65
C LEU A 424 -12.59 -26.78 19.65
N PRO A 425 -13.57 -26.70 18.73
CA PRO A 425 -14.64 -27.69 18.61
C PRO A 425 -14.08 -29.07 18.28
N GLU A 426 -14.70 -30.12 18.83
CA GLU A 426 -14.34 -31.50 18.53
C GLU A 426 -14.47 -31.79 17.03
N GLY A 427 -13.45 -32.46 16.46
CA GLY A 427 -13.43 -32.82 15.04
C GLY A 427 -12.10 -32.48 14.35
N PRO A 428 -12.09 -32.47 13.00
CA PRO A 428 -10.89 -32.26 12.20
C PRO A 428 -10.16 -30.95 12.52
N LEU A 429 -10.90 -29.85 12.71
CA LEU A 429 -10.33 -28.54 13.02
C LEU A 429 -9.45 -28.56 14.27
N ARG A 430 -9.90 -29.24 15.34
CA ARG A 430 -9.10 -29.44 16.55
C ARG A 430 -7.86 -30.27 16.28
N VAL A 431 -7.97 -31.37 15.53
CA VAL A 431 -6.80 -32.20 15.18
C VAL A 431 -5.76 -31.38 14.41
N SER A 432 -6.22 -30.51 13.52
CA SER A 432 -5.39 -29.64 12.68
C SER A 432 -4.71 -28.52 13.47
N LEU A 433 -5.42 -27.82 14.36
CA LEU A 433 -4.93 -26.58 14.99
C LEU A 433 -4.47 -26.71 16.44
N ASP A 434 -4.75 -27.81 17.14
CA ASP A 434 -4.42 -27.94 18.57
C ASP A 434 -2.90 -27.76 18.80
N PRO A 435 -2.47 -26.71 19.54
CA PRO A 435 -1.07 -26.47 19.87
C PRO A 435 -0.40 -27.60 20.64
N GLN A 436 -1.20 -28.44 21.32
CA GLN A 436 -0.72 -29.56 22.12
C GLN A 436 -0.55 -30.84 21.32
N ASN A 437 -0.97 -30.87 20.04
CA ASN A 437 -0.84 -32.04 19.17
C ASN A 437 0.49 -32.02 18.39
N PRO A 438 1.55 -32.73 18.83
CA PRO A 438 2.85 -32.71 18.15
C PRO A 438 2.81 -33.34 16.75
N GLU A 439 1.83 -34.21 16.47
CA GLU A 439 1.67 -34.86 15.17
C GLU A 439 0.96 -33.97 14.15
N SER A 440 0.39 -32.83 14.56
CA SER A 440 -0.24 -31.91 13.63
C SER A 440 0.77 -31.33 12.64
N LYS A 441 0.41 -31.36 11.35
CA LYS A 441 1.17 -30.69 10.28
C LYS A 441 1.37 -29.21 10.55
N PHE A 442 0.40 -28.56 11.19
CA PHE A 442 0.47 -27.17 11.61
C PHE A 442 1.67 -26.90 12.52
N ASN A 443 1.79 -27.69 13.60
CA ASN A 443 2.88 -27.54 14.57
C ASN A 443 4.25 -27.89 13.97
N ARG A 444 4.29 -28.83 13.01
CA ARG A 444 5.53 -29.18 12.30
C ARG A 444 5.96 -28.14 11.26
N ALA A 445 5.01 -27.42 10.65
CA ALA A 445 5.28 -26.40 9.65
C ALA A 445 5.69 -25.04 10.26
N ARG A 446 5.24 -24.77 11.49
CA ARG A 446 5.54 -23.54 12.21
C ARG A 446 6.99 -23.54 12.72
N THR A 447 7.63 -22.38 12.60
CA THR A 447 8.97 -22.12 13.12
C THR A 447 8.95 -20.89 14.03
N ILE A 448 10.09 -20.55 14.62
CA ILE A 448 10.23 -19.34 15.45
C ILE A 448 9.93 -18.03 14.69
N LYS A 449 10.03 -18.06 13.35
CA LYS A 449 9.70 -16.92 12.48
C LYS A 449 8.22 -16.54 12.51
N SER A 450 7.35 -17.44 12.98
CA SER A 450 5.92 -17.15 13.19
C SER A 450 5.66 -16.19 14.35
N SER A 451 6.68 -15.85 15.12
CA SER A 451 6.64 -14.86 16.21
C SER A 451 7.34 -13.56 15.85
N PHE A 452 7.74 -13.38 14.59
CA PHE A 452 8.27 -12.11 14.09
C PHE A 452 7.14 -11.08 14.01
N PRO A 453 7.46 -9.76 14.03
CA PRO A 453 6.45 -8.73 13.95
C PRO A 453 5.70 -8.80 12.61
N GLY A 454 4.37 -8.73 12.69
CA GLY A 454 3.50 -8.66 11.53
C GLY A 454 3.65 -7.34 10.75
N PRO A 455 2.96 -7.22 9.60
CA PRO A 455 3.06 -6.06 8.70
C PRO A 455 2.76 -4.70 9.31
N LEU A 456 2.06 -4.62 10.45
CA LEU A 456 1.73 -3.34 11.10
C LEU A 456 2.43 -3.17 12.46
N GLU A 457 3.36 -4.06 12.81
CA GLU A 457 3.96 -4.16 14.14
C GLU A 457 5.43 -3.69 14.19
N GLY A 458 5.79 -2.75 13.31
CA GLY A 458 7.17 -2.26 13.20
C GLY A 458 7.58 -1.29 14.31
N SER A 459 6.61 -0.73 15.03
CA SER A 459 6.81 0.23 16.12
C SER A 459 7.37 -0.42 17.40
N GLU A 460 8.05 0.40 18.19
CA GLU A 460 8.49 0.03 19.55
C GLU A 460 7.33 -0.12 20.53
N LEU A 461 6.20 0.54 20.24
CA LEU A 461 4.96 0.48 21.02
C LEU A 461 4.18 -0.82 20.81
N SER A 462 4.47 -1.56 19.73
CA SER A 462 3.81 -2.84 19.47
C SER A 462 4.15 -3.85 20.57
N LEU A 463 3.14 -4.63 20.97
CA LEU A 463 3.23 -5.57 22.08
C LEU A 463 4.36 -6.59 21.86
N ARG A 464 5.09 -6.89 22.93
CA ARG A 464 6.19 -7.87 22.95
C ARG A 464 6.18 -8.66 24.23
N ASN A 465 6.47 -9.94 24.11
CA ASN A 465 6.69 -10.79 25.26
C ASN A 465 7.98 -10.40 26.00
N PRO A 466 8.00 -10.47 27.35
CA PRO A 466 9.23 -10.35 28.10
C PRO A 466 10.19 -11.48 27.73
N ILE A 467 11.50 -11.22 27.85
CA ILE A 467 12.52 -12.25 27.64
C ILE A 467 12.40 -13.34 28.73
N PRO A 468 12.42 -14.64 28.38
CA PRO A 468 12.49 -15.73 29.36
C PRO A 468 13.82 -15.69 30.15
N ASN A 469 13.77 -16.03 31.44
CA ASN A 469 14.93 -15.97 32.34
C ASN A 469 16.14 -16.78 31.82
N GLU A 470 15.88 -17.95 31.21
CA GLU A 470 16.94 -18.80 30.67
C GLU A 470 17.68 -18.12 29.51
N LEU A 471 16.94 -17.43 28.64
CA LEU A 471 17.52 -16.68 27.52
C LEU A 471 18.18 -15.38 27.98
N GLU A 472 17.64 -14.75 29.02
CA GLU A 472 18.27 -13.56 29.62
C GLU A 472 19.63 -13.90 30.24
N ASN A 473 19.71 -15.00 31.00
CA ASN A 473 20.98 -15.47 31.56
C ASN A 473 22.00 -15.81 30.46
N ALA A 474 21.56 -16.54 29.42
CA ALA A 474 22.42 -16.87 28.28
C ALA A 474 22.92 -15.62 27.54
N LEU A 475 22.07 -14.59 27.41
CA LEU A 475 22.44 -13.30 26.83
C LEU A 475 23.49 -12.58 27.69
N ASP A 476 23.31 -12.52 29.01
CA ASP A 476 24.26 -11.88 29.91
C ASP A 476 25.62 -12.58 29.92
N GLU A 477 25.63 -13.92 29.94
CA GLU A 477 26.86 -14.71 29.80
C GLU A 477 27.56 -14.40 28.47
N SER A 478 26.80 -14.34 27.37
CA SER A 478 27.35 -14.11 26.04
C SER A 478 27.93 -12.70 25.86
N LEU A 479 27.36 -11.69 26.52
CA LEU A 479 27.84 -10.31 26.47
C LEU A 479 29.03 -10.06 27.41
N SER A 480 29.24 -10.94 28.38
CA SER A 480 30.32 -10.83 29.39
C SER A 480 31.59 -11.59 29.03
N CYS A 481 31.65 -12.24 27.86
CA CYS A 481 32.77 -13.09 27.46
C CYS A 481 34.05 -12.31 27.07
N GLY A 482 33.96 -10.98 26.95
CA GLY A 482 35.10 -10.09 26.70
C GLY A 482 35.64 -10.09 25.27
N VAL A 483 35.12 -10.95 24.38
CA VAL A 483 35.52 -11.02 22.98
C VAL A 483 34.29 -11.15 22.06
N LEU A 484 34.24 -10.36 21.00
CA LEU A 484 33.17 -10.39 20.00
C LEU A 484 33.25 -11.68 19.19
N THR A 485 32.29 -12.57 19.43
CA THR A 485 32.18 -13.88 18.78
C THR A 485 30.88 -14.00 18.00
N ALA A 486 30.85 -14.83 16.97
CA ALA A 486 29.62 -15.21 16.25
C ALA A 486 28.51 -15.60 17.24
N LYS A 487 28.83 -16.44 18.22
CA LYS A 487 27.89 -16.88 19.26
C LYS A 487 27.31 -15.71 20.08
N SER A 488 28.16 -14.76 20.50
CA SER A 488 27.71 -13.60 21.29
C SER A 488 26.73 -12.72 20.54
N VAL A 489 26.92 -12.60 19.23
CA VAL A 489 26.05 -11.80 18.35
C VAL A 489 24.75 -12.55 18.04
N THR A 490 24.80 -13.86 17.76
CA THR A 490 23.59 -14.67 17.49
C THR A 490 22.58 -14.63 18.63
N VAL A 491 23.02 -14.77 19.88
CA VAL A 491 22.12 -14.74 21.04
C VAL A 491 21.45 -13.36 21.16
N LEU A 492 22.21 -12.28 20.97
CA LEU A 492 21.69 -10.91 21.00
C LEU A 492 20.69 -10.64 19.86
N ILE A 493 21.01 -11.03 18.62
CA ILE A 493 20.13 -10.86 17.45
C ILE A 493 18.79 -11.58 17.69
N ASN A 494 18.86 -12.86 18.03
CA ASN A 494 17.66 -13.68 18.17
C ASN A 494 16.77 -13.22 19.33
N THR A 495 17.36 -12.85 20.46
CA THR A 495 16.58 -12.39 21.63
C THR A 495 15.93 -11.04 21.38
N THR A 496 16.63 -10.10 20.77
CA THR A 496 16.10 -8.75 20.49
C THR A 496 15.09 -8.72 19.34
N GLY A 497 15.17 -9.68 18.40
CA GLY A 497 14.18 -9.85 17.34
C GLY A 497 12.81 -10.32 17.85
N LEU A 498 12.79 -11.12 18.92
CA LEU A 498 11.58 -11.80 19.43
C LEU A 498 11.02 -11.20 20.71
N PHE A 499 11.88 -10.73 21.60
CA PHE A 499 11.50 -10.35 22.97
C PHE A 499 11.76 -8.88 23.24
N ARG A 500 11.10 -8.37 24.27
CA ARG A 500 11.44 -7.07 24.84
C ARG A 500 12.75 -7.19 25.63
N VAL A 501 13.81 -6.60 25.10
CA VAL A 501 15.14 -6.55 25.72
C VAL A 501 15.43 -5.11 26.21
N GLY A 502 15.99 -4.98 27.41
CA GLY A 502 16.32 -3.67 27.99
C GLY A 502 17.53 -3.01 27.31
N SER A 503 17.54 -1.66 27.28
CA SER A 503 18.62 -0.86 26.68
C SER A 503 20.00 -1.16 27.27
N GLY A 504 20.05 -1.57 28.55
CA GLY A 504 21.24 -2.06 29.25
C GLY A 504 22.06 -3.10 28.48
N LYS A 505 21.40 -3.97 27.70
CA LYS A 505 22.10 -4.99 26.91
C LYS A 505 22.80 -4.39 25.69
N ALA A 506 22.27 -3.31 25.12
CA ALA A 506 22.91 -2.61 24.01
C ALA A 506 24.22 -1.93 24.43
N GLU A 507 24.26 -1.34 25.63
CA GLU A 507 25.48 -0.74 26.19
C GLU A 507 26.57 -1.80 26.41
N LYS A 508 26.23 -2.97 26.97
CA LYS A 508 27.16 -4.10 27.09
C LYS A 508 27.68 -4.57 25.72
N ALA A 509 26.81 -4.64 24.71
CA ALA A 509 27.23 -4.98 23.35
C ALA A 509 28.21 -3.95 22.76
N VAL A 510 27.99 -2.66 23.02
CA VAL A 510 28.94 -1.59 22.63
C VAL A 510 30.30 -1.77 23.30
N GLU A 511 30.32 -2.07 24.60
CA GLU A 511 31.55 -2.34 25.35
C GLU A 511 32.30 -3.55 24.78
N LEU A 512 31.59 -4.64 24.49
CA LEU A 512 32.16 -5.86 23.90
C LEU A 512 32.79 -5.61 22.52
N VAL A 513 32.08 -4.91 21.64
CA VAL A 513 32.57 -4.57 20.29
C VAL A 513 33.83 -3.69 20.37
N ARG A 514 33.85 -2.71 21.29
CA ARG A 514 35.02 -1.84 21.51
C ARG A 514 36.20 -2.60 22.11
N ALA A 515 35.96 -3.45 23.11
CA ALA A 515 37.00 -4.28 23.73
C ALA A 515 37.67 -5.22 22.71
N SER A 516 36.94 -5.60 21.67
CA SER A 516 37.44 -6.43 20.57
C SER A 516 38.07 -5.64 19.42
N ASN A 517 38.33 -4.34 19.60
CA ASN A 517 38.83 -3.44 18.55
C ASN A 517 38.01 -3.50 17.25
N PHE A 518 36.68 -3.65 17.36
CA PHE A 518 35.75 -3.71 16.22
C PHE A 518 35.99 -4.89 15.27
N ARG A 519 36.57 -5.99 15.76
CA ARG A 519 36.81 -7.21 14.98
C ARG A 519 36.21 -8.44 15.67
N PHE A 520 35.79 -9.39 14.85
CA PHE A 520 35.39 -10.70 15.35
C PHE A 520 36.62 -11.54 15.72
N ALA A 521 36.47 -12.38 16.74
CA ALA A 521 37.50 -13.29 17.19
C ALA A 521 37.73 -14.44 16.21
N GLU A 522 36.65 -14.92 15.59
CA GLU A 522 36.71 -16.03 14.64
C GLU A 522 37.13 -15.58 13.24
N ASN A 523 37.87 -16.44 12.55
CA ASN A 523 38.05 -16.33 11.11
C ASN A 523 36.78 -16.84 10.42
N MET A 524 35.92 -15.89 10.03
CA MET A 524 34.70 -16.12 9.25
C MET A 524 34.93 -15.73 7.80
N ASP A 525 34.14 -16.30 6.90
CA ASP A 525 34.08 -15.81 5.53
C ASP A 525 33.37 -14.44 5.45
N ASP A 526 33.48 -13.78 4.29
CA ASP A 526 32.96 -12.43 4.12
C ASP A 526 31.42 -12.38 4.20
N ALA A 527 30.72 -13.44 3.79
CA ALA A 527 29.26 -13.50 3.85
C ALA A 527 28.76 -13.67 5.30
N GLU A 528 29.42 -14.52 6.08
CA GLU A 528 29.18 -14.70 7.51
C GLU A 528 29.44 -13.41 8.28
N LYS A 529 30.59 -12.77 8.05
CA LYS A 529 30.92 -11.47 8.68
C LYS A 529 29.84 -10.43 8.36
N PHE A 530 29.44 -10.33 7.10
CA PHE A 530 28.40 -9.39 6.69
C PHE A 530 27.06 -9.68 7.39
N SER A 531 26.64 -10.94 7.46
CA SER A 531 25.42 -11.35 8.16
C SER A 531 25.43 -10.92 9.64
N PHE A 532 26.57 -11.06 10.33
CA PHE A 532 26.69 -10.61 11.72
C PHE A 532 26.69 -9.09 11.85
N VAL A 533 27.33 -8.36 10.94
CA VAL A 533 27.31 -6.89 10.92
C VAL A 533 25.88 -6.39 10.67
N HIS A 534 25.16 -6.99 9.72
CA HIS A 534 23.75 -6.70 9.46
C HIS A 534 22.89 -6.98 10.69
N GLY A 535 23.05 -8.14 11.32
CA GLY A 535 22.31 -8.46 12.54
C GLY A 535 22.60 -7.51 13.70
N LEU A 536 23.83 -7.04 13.88
CA LEU A 536 24.15 -5.99 14.85
C LEU A 536 23.49 -4.64 14.49
N ALA A 537 23.37 -4.32 13.20
CA ALA A 537 22.63 -3.15 12.74
C ALA A 537 21.14 -3.26 13.10
N GLU A 538 20.53 -4.43 12.91
CA GLU A 538 19.14 -4.69 13.31
C GLU A 538 18.96 -4.52 14.82
N VAL A 539 19.89 -5.03 15.63
CA VAL A 539 19.87 -4.84 17.09
C VAL A 539 19.94 -3.36 17.44
N ALA A 540 20.84 -2.60 16.79
CA ALA A 540 20.97 -1.16 17.01
C ALA A 540 19.66 -0.43 16.71
N SER A 541 19.01 -0.76 15.59
CA SER A 541 17.70 -0.23 15.20
C SER A 541 16.63 -0.56 16.23
N ARG A 542 16.40 -1.86 16.51
CA ARG A 542 15.33 -2.36 17.38
C ARG A 542 15.41 -1.86 18.83
N LEU A 543 16.63 -1.54 19.30
CA LEU A 543 16.88 -1.02 20.65
C LEU A 543 17.11 0.50 20.68
N ARG A 544 17.00 1.19 19.54
CA ARG A 544 17.31 2.63 19.38
C ARG A 544 18.69 3.01 19.93
N SER A 545 19.66 2.11 19.80
CA SER A 545 21.00 2.30 20.36
C SER A 545 21.92 3.00 19.36
N GLN A 546 21.95 4.33 19.43
CA GLN A 546 22.88 5.14 18.63
C GLN A 546 24.35 4.77 18.87
N GLY A 547 24.68 4.37 20.10
CA GLY A 547 26.01 3.89 20.47
C GLY A 547 26.38 2.62 19.70
N LEU A 548 25.45 1.66 19.61
CA LEU A 548 25.66 0.42 18.85
C LEU A 548 25.72 0.70 17.36
N ALA A 549 24.86 1.55 16.80
CA ALA A 549 24.91 1.93 15.38
C ALA A 549 26.27 2.52 14.97
N ARG A 550 26.86 3.38 15.81
CA ARG A 550 28.23 3.91 15.59
C ARG A 550 29.30 2.82 15.68
N SER A 551 29.15 1.86 16.60
CA SER A 551 30.05 0.71 16.68
C SER A 551 29.92 -0.21 15.46
N VAL A 552 28.71 -0.42 14.94
CA VAL A 552 28.45 -1.19 13.71
C VAL A 552 29.16 -0.55 12.52
N ARG A 553 29.06 0.78 12.36
CA ARG A 553 29.83 1.52 11.35
C ARG A 553 31.34 1.27 11.46
N ALA A 554 31.88 1.26 12.68
CA ALA A 554 33.31 1.01 12.89
C ALA A 554 33.70 -0.44 12.54
N VAL A 555 32.85 -1.42 12.82
CA VAL A 555 33.06 -2.82 12.42
C VAL A 555 33.02 -2.96 10.90
N ALA A 556 32.00 -2.38 10.24
CA ALA A 556 31.88 -2.40 8.78
C ALA A 556 33.10 -1.76 8.09
N ARG A 557 33.55 -0.60 8.59
CA ARG A 557 34.79 0.05 8.13
C ARG A 557 36.01 -0.85 8.32
N SER A 558 36.20 -1.44 9.51
CA SER A 558 37.35 -2.32 9.77
C SER A 558 37.37 -3.50 8.81
N HIS A 559 36.20 -4.06 8.47
CA HIS A 559 36.11 -5.17 7.54
C HIS A 559 36.44 -4.76 6.11
N ARG A 560 35.91 -3.62 5.63
CA ARG A 560 36.19 -3.09 4.29
C ARG A 560 37.68 -2.76 4.07
N ASP A 561 38.38 -2.33 5.12
CA ASP A 561 39.79 -1.97 5.05
C ASP A 561 40.74 -3.20 5.11
N GLU A 562 40.21 -4.41 5.29
CA GLU A 562 41.00 -5.65 5.22
C GLU A 562 41.46 -5.93 3.77
N PRO A 563 42.77 -6.08 3.49
CA PRO A 563 43.27 -6.25 2.12
C PRO A 563 42.77 -7.48 1.37
N SER A 564 42.28 -8.49 2.09
CA SER A 564 41.82 -9.77 1.54
C SER A 564 40.32 -9.82 1.25
N VAL A 565 39.58 -8.77 1.58
CA VAL A 565 38.11 -8.74 1.54
C VAL A 565 37.62 -8.06 0.27
N GLU A 566 36.65 -8.69 -0.40
CA GLU A 566 35.96 -8.06 -1.53
C GLU A 566 35.02 -6.96 -1.03
N ARG A 567 35.07 -5.77 -1.65
CA ARG A 567 34.26 -4.64 -1.21
C ARG A 567 32.83 -4.77 -1.74
N ARG A 568 31.84 -4.79 -0.84
CA ARG A 568 30.42 -4.97 -1.16
C ARG A 568 29.64 -3.69 -0.82
N TYR A 569 29.76 -2.66 -1.66
CA TYR A 569 29.20 -1.32 -1.35
C TYR A 569 27.67 -1.32 -1.20
N SER A 570 26.95 -2.03 -2.07
CA SER A 570 25.48 -2.10 -2.03
C SER A 570 24.99 -2.74 -0.73
N GLU A 571 25.71 -3.74 -0.25
CA GLU A 571 25.44 -4.38 1.03
C GLU A 571 25.76 -3.47 2.22
N GLU A 572 26.85 -2.71 2.17
CA GLU A 572 27.18 -1.73 3.21
C GLU A 572 26.16 -0.56 3.25
N VAL A 573 25.57 -0.17 2.10
CA VAL A 573 24.45 0.78 2.06
C VAL A 573 23.24 0.24 2.84
N ILE A 574 22.91 -1.05 2.67
CA ILE A 574 21.81 -1.69 3.42
C ILE A 574 22.09 -1.66 4.92
N VAL A 575 23.27 -2.10 5.35
CA VAL A 575 23.68 -2.07 6.77
C VAL A 575 23.63 -0.65 7.32
N CYS A 576 24.08 0.34 6.57
CA CYS A 576 24.02 1.75 6.94
C CYS A 576 22.58 2.19 7.22
N LEU A 577 21.65 1.90 6.31
CA LEU A 577 20.25 2.26 6.46
C LEU A 577 19.58 1.54 7.63
N VAL A 578 19.87 0.25 7.83
CA VAL A 578 19.37 -0.52 8.99
C VAL A 578 19.90 0.09 10.29
N ALA A 579 21.21 0.32 10.39
CA ALA A 579 21.81 0.92 11.59
C ALA A 579 21.29 2.34 11.85
N ALA A 580 20.97 3.11 10.80
CA ALA A 580 20.39 4.43 10.90
C ALA A 580 19.00 4.41 11.57
N GLY A 581 18.27 3.29 11.52
CA GLY A 581 17.04 3.07 12.29
C GLY A 581 17.21 3.27 13.80
N ALA A 582 18.44 3.31 14.34
CA ALA A 582 18.70 3.65 15.74
C ALA A 582 18.44 5.14 16.09
N PHE A 583 18.31 6.01 15.10
CA PHE A 583 18.18 7.47 15.27
C PHE A 583 16.76 7.92 14.90
N GLU A 584 15.95 8.31 15.87
CA GLU A 584 14.57 8.76 15.62
C GLU A 584 14.53 10.18 15.04
N GLU A 585 15.30 11.09 15.64
CA GLU A 585 15.38 12.50 15.24
C GLU A 585 16.00 12.67 13.86
N PHE A 586 15.32 13.44 13.00
CA PHE A 586 15.69 13.58 11.59
C PHE A 586 17.11 14.11 11.39
N ASP A 587 17.51 15.13 12.17
CA ASP A 587 18.83 15.74 12.03
C ASP A 587 19.95 14.74 12.39
N ALA A 588 19.82 14.02 13.51
CA ALA A 588 20.79 13.01 13.92
C ALA A 588 20.83 11.81 12.95
N TRP A 589 19.65 11.40 12.45
CA TRP A 589 19.52 10.35 11.46
C TRP A 589 20.21 10.70 10.14
N SER A 590 19.93 11.91 9.62
CA SER A 590 20.48 12.39 8.35
C SER A 590 21.99 12.62 8.44
N GLU A 591 22.50 13.13 9.56
CA GLU A 591 23.93 13.28 9.80
C GLU A 591 24.66 11.93 9.82
N PHE A 592 24.12 10.94 10.55
CA PHE A 592 24.72 9.61 10.64
C PHE A 592 24.79 8.92 9.28
N LEU A 593 23.65 8.86 8.58
CA LEU A 593 23.51 8.26 7.26
C LEU A 593 24.40 8.99 6.25
N GLY A 594 24.30 10.32 6.22
CA GLY A 594 25.09 11.17 5.33
C GLY A 594 26.59 10.97 5.50
N SER A 595 27.07 10.95 6.74
CA SER A 595 28.48 10.74 7.07
C SER A 595 29.00 9.40 6.58
N TRP A 596 28.23 8.32 6.74
CA TRP A 596 28.65 6.99 6.32
C TRP A 596 28.56 6.82 4.80
N LEU A 597 27.45 7.21 4.17
CA LEU A 597 27.30 7.07 2.71
C LEU A 597 28.30 7.95 1.95
N LYS A 598 28.60 9.17 2.42
CA LYS A 598 29.68 10.01 1.86
C LYS A 598 31.02 9.29 1.87
N GLU A 599 31.36 8.64 2.97
CA GLU A 599 32.59 7.86 3.07
C GLU A 599 32.64 6.72 2.04
N LEU A 600 31.52 6.06 1.76
CA LEU A 600 31.45 5.06 0.69
C LEU A 600 31.72 5.70 -0.68
N CYS A 601 31.09 6.84 -0.98
CA CYS A 601 31.28 7.56 -2.23
C CYS A 601 32.75 7.91 -2.50
N PHE A 602 33.50 8.36 -1.48
CA PHE A 602 34.90 8.74 -1.65
C PHE A 602 35.86 7.55 -1.76
N ASN A 603 35.45 6.36 -1.34
CA ASN A 603 36.28 5.16 -1.36
C ASN A 603 35.89 4.15 -2.45
N VAL A 604 34.82 4.41 -3.20
CA VAL A 604 34.26 3.48 -4.18
C VAL A 604 35.24 3.15 -5.30
N SER A 605 35.17 1.93 -5.82
CA SER A 605 35.91 1.55 -7.02
C SER A 605 35.22 2.12 -8.28
N LYS A 606 35.96 2.25 -9.39
CA LYS A 606 35.36 2.68 -10.67
C LYS A 606 34.28 1.69 -11.17
N GLY A 607 34.41 0.40 -10.85
CA GLY A 607 33.45 -0.64 -11.26
C GLY A 607 32.11 -0.51 -10.55
N ASP A 608 32.12 -0.11 -9.28
CA ASP A 608 30.92 -0.09 -8.42
C ASP A 608 30.28 1.30 -8.31
N ALA A 609 30.95 2.34 -8.81
CA ALA A 609 30.50 3.73 -8.69
C ALA A 609 29.10 3.95 -9.29
N ALA A 610 28.78 3.29 -10.41
CA ALA A 610 27.48 3.46 -11.07
C ALA A 610 26.32 2.86 -10.26
N GLU A 611 26.52 1.71 -9.65
CA GLU A 611 25.50 1.05 -8.81
C GLU A 611 25.28 1.81 -7.50
N LEU A 612 26.37 2.29 -6.87
CA LEU A 612 26.28 3.12 -5.69
C LEU A 612 25.56 4.45 -5.98
N GLU A 613 25.86 5.08 -7.12
CA GLU A 613 25.17 6.31 -7.55
C GLU A 613 23.67 6.07 -7.77
N ALA A 614 23.30 4.99 -8.45
CA ALA A 614 21.90 4.64 -8.67
C ALA A 614 21.14 4.45 -7.33
N SER A 615 21.77 3.78 -6.36
CA SER A 615 21.20 3.60 -5.01
C SER A 615 21.01 4.94 -4.29
N LEU A 616 22.01 5.83 -4.33
CA LEU A 616 21.94 7.13 -3.64
C LEU A 616 20.95 8.10 -4.30
N GLU A 617 20.86 8.10 -5.63
CA GLU A 617 19.83 8.86 -6.36
C GLU A 617 18.43 8.34 -6.00
N MET A 618 18.26 7.02 -5.85
CA MET A 618 16.99 6.45 -5.40
C MET A 618 16.67 6.85 -3.96
N ILE A 619 17.63 6.80 -3.04
CA ILE A 619 17.47 7.27 -1.67
C ILE A 619 17.04 8.75 -1.65
N CYS A 620 17.69 9.61 -2.44
CA CYS A 620 17.33 11.03 -2.57
C CYS A 620 15.98 11.25 -3.28
N SER A 621 15.56 10.34 -4.15
CA SER A 621 14.23 10.35 -4.77
C SER A 621 13.14 9.98 -3.76
N ILE A 622 13.43 9.06 -2.84
CA ILE A 622 12.51 8.65 -1.78
C ILE A 622 12.43 9.71 -0.69
N GLU A 623 13.58 10.20 -0.21
CA GLU A 623 13.70 11.22 0.84
C GLU A 623 14.55 12.41 0.32
N PRO A 624 13.91 13.41 -0.33
CA PRO A 624 14.62 14.55 -0.92
C PRO A 624 15.44 15.38 0.05
N ARG A 625 15.08 15.39 1.34
CA ARG A 625 15.80 16.18 2.36
C ARG A 625 17.24 15.68 2.56
N LEU A 626 17.54 14.43 2.22
CA LEU A 626 18.90 13.86 2.30
C LEU A 626 19.87 14.43 1.25
N ARG A 627 19.39 15.14 0.21
CA ARG A 627 20.26 15.72 -0.82
C ARG A 627 21.29 16.69 -0.26
N THR A 628 20.96 17.41 0.81
CA THR A 628 21.90 18.31 1.48
C THR A 628 23.11 17.56 2.01
N GLU A 629 22.90 16.39 2.60
CA GLU A 629 23.96 15.57 3.18
C GLU A 629 24.72 14.75 2.14
N LEU A 630 24.02 14.24 1.12
CA LEU A 630 24.57 13.31 0.12
C LEU A 630 25.12 14.00 -1.14
N GLY A 631 24.77 15.27 -1.38
CA GLY A 631 25.20 16.03 -2.56
C GLY A 631 26.71 15.99 -2.83
N PRO A 632 27.59 16.21 -1.83
CA PRO A 632 29.04 16.07 -2.02
C PRO A 632 29.48 14.67 -2.44
N GLY A 633 28.84 13.62 -1.91
CA GLY A 633 29.12 12.23 -2.28
C GLY A 633 28.70 11.91 -3.72
N LEU A 634 27.50 12.35 -4.12
CA LEU A 634 27.02 12.22 -5.49
C LEU A 634 27.94 12.95 -6.49
N ALA A 635 28.42 14.15 -6.14
CA ALA A 635 29.38 14.88 -6.96
C ALA A 635 30.72 14.14 -7.09
N ALA A 636 31.19 13.48 -6.02
CA ALA A 636 32.38 12.65 -6.06
C ALA A 636 32.20 11.45 -7.00
N LEU A 637 31.07 10.75 -6.94
CA LEU A 637 30.74 9.63 -7.84
C LEU A 637 30.72 10.06 -9.31
N ALA A 638 30.11 11.22 -9.59
CA ALA A 638 30.07 11.78 -10.93
C ALA A 638 31.47 12.08 -11.50
N SER A 639 32.46 12.35 -10.65
CA SER A 639 33.86 12.60 -11.07
C SER A 639 34.68 11.34 -11.39
N ILE A 640 34.20 10.15 -10.99
CA ILE A 640 34.87 8.86 -11.21
C ILE A 640 34.52 8.27 -12.59
N ARG A 641 33.36 8.65 -13.13
CA ARG A 641 32.92 8.31 -14.50
C ARG A 641 33.85 8.94 -15.51
#